data_AF-A0A1I4YZP5-F1
#
_entry.id   AF-A0A1I4YZP5-F1
#
_cell.length_a   1.000
_cell.length_b   1.000
_cell.length_c   1.000
_cell.angle_alpha   90.00
_cell.angle_beta   90.00
_cell.angle_gamma   90.00
#
_symmetry.space_group_name_H-M   'P 1'
#
loop_
_entity.id
_entity.type
_entity.pdbx_description
1 polymer ?
#
loop_
_entity_poly.entity_id
_entity_poly.type
_entity_poly.pdbx_seq_one_letter_code
_entity_poly.pdbx_strand_id
1 'polypeptide(L)'
;MKNIPLMVLFLFGSLMVTGQNSEIPSSVKNVESKVDSVLSLMTLEEKVGQLVQYNGSWDLTGPASEMNNKEKEDNIKNGRVGSMLNVLSAEATAEAQKLVMENSRLKIPMMFGYDVIHGYKTMFPVPLGETASWDLEAMEESARIAALESVAEGVNWTFSPMIDVSRDARWGRIMEGSGEDPYLTSRVAVAKVKGYQGNDLADEKTIAATAKHFVGYGFAEAGRDYNTVHIGENELHNTLLPPFEAAAKAGVATVMNAFNDIDGTPATGHKVLQRDILKGKWDWDGFVVSDWGSIPEMIEHGFAKDKKQAAQIALNAGSDMDMEGGAYESSLEELVEEGKVSMKHIDDAVRRVLRVKFKMGLFDDPYRYSNADLQKEVPYEEHRQAARDIARKSIVLLKNEKELLPLKPSVKNIAVIGPLADDKDSPIGNWRAQGEANSAISVLEGIKNAAGKDVKINYAKGADHGIGERSFLMPLKINTTDRSGFKKAIKTAEKADLVVMALGEDAFQAGEGRSQVNIGLAGLQQELLEEIYKVNQNIVLVLINGRPLEITWASENIPAIAVAWQLGSESGNAIADVLFGKYNPSAKLPVSFPRAVGQEPLYYNQKNTGRPSNDEHVTYSAYTDEKKDALYPFGFGLSYTDFEYGDLSLSSEEMEAGGRIQASVELTNTGDVEGKEIVQLYIRDLVASTTRPVKELKGFEAVTLAPGESKRIDFTIDEEILKFYNVNKKWEAEAGDFEVFVGGNSRDLQKVGFSLKESKVIFEDHFEGEELNMENWNYEEGDGCPNLCGWGNNERQGYYREFVKVEDGKLIIKAVKEGDKYFSGKINTKDKVEFKYGSVEVRAKLPDGHGLWPAIWMLGNNIDEVGWPASGEIDIMEYVGRQPDTLHNALHTPASHGETENIKSTPVPGITEDFQVFRMDWSEDAIEFFINDEKTYTFSPEVKNDETYPYNHPFYLLLNLAVGGNFGGPDVDDSIFPKEFIIDYVKVTK
;
A
#
# COMPACT_ATOMS: atom_id res chain seq x y z
N MET A 1 -11.15 -1.02 -75.11
CA MET A 1 -9.95 -1.40 -74.35
C MET A 1 -9.10 -0.17 -74.12
N LYS A 2 -9.08 0.36 -72.89
CA LYS A 2 -8.00 1.17 -72.32
C LYS A 2 -8.27 1.28 -70.82
N ASN A 3 -7.27 0.84 -70.05
CA ASN A 3 -7.27 0.66 -68.60
C ASN A 3 -7.37 2.01 -67.86
N ILE A 4 -8.19 2.06 -66.80
CA ILE A 4 -8.18 3.13 -65.79
C ILE A 4 -7.73 2.46 -64.48
N PRO A 5 -6.69 2.96 -63.79
CA PRO A 5 -6.21 2.36 -62.55
C PRO A 5 -7.10 2.76 -61.37
N LEU A 6 -7.47 1.78 -60.56
CA LEU A 6 -8.21 1.94 -59.31
C LEU A 6 -7.21 2.40 -58.23
N MET A 7 -7.30 3.66 -57.81
CA MET A 7 -6.50 4.22 -56.73
C MET A 7 -7.23 3.92 -55.41
N VAL A 8 -6.78 2.89 -54.69
CA VAL A 8 -7.26 2.55 -53.34
C VAL A 8 -6.59 3.52 -52.37
N LEU A 9 -7.37 4.48 -51.86
CA LEU A 9 -6.98 5.34 -50.75
C LEU A 9 -7.06 4.52 -49.46
N PHE A 10 -5.91 4.13 -48.90
CA PHE A 10 -5.82 3.70 -47.50
C PHE A 10 -5.96 4.94 -46.62
N LEU A 11 -7.14 5.15 -46.03
CA LEU A 11 -7.30 6.06 -44.90
C LEU A 11 -6.63 5.43 -43.69
N PHE A 12 -5.44 5.93 -43.34
CA PHE A 12 -4.88 5.77 -42.00
C PHE A 12 -5.76 6.56 -41.03
N GLY A 13 -6.66 5.88 -40.34
CA GLY A 13 -7.32 6.43 -39.16
C GLY A 13 -6.29 6.57 -38.05
N SER A 14 -5.85 7.79 -37.77
CA SER A 14 -5.07 8.11 -36.57
C SER A 14 -5.99 7.97 -35.36
N LEU A 15 -5.98 6.80 -34.71
CA LEU A 15 -6.42 6.66 -33.33
C LEU A 15 -5.48 7.51 -32.48
N MET A 16 -5.95 8.67 -32.01
CA MET A 16 -5.30 9.38 -30.92
C MET A 16 -5.51 8.55 -29.66
N VAL A 17 -4.50 7.77 -29.28
CA VAL A 17 -4.38 7.17 -27.96
C VAL A 17 -4.09 8.31 -27.00
N THR A 18 -5.09 8.70 -26.21
CA THR A 18 -4.87 9.52 -25.01
C THR A 18 -4.06 8.66 -24.04
N GLY A 19 -2.74 8.91 -23.97
CA GLY A 19 -1.86 8.17 -23.07
C GLY A 19 -2.29 8.39 -21.63
N GLN A 20 -2.69 7.30 -20.97
CA GLN A 20 -2.91 7.26 -19.52
C GLN A 20 -1.53 7.44 -18.85
N ASN A 21 -1.39 8.45 -18.00
CA ASN A 21 -0.15 8.66 -17.25
C ASN A 21 -0.12 7.67 -16.08
N SER A 22 0.56 6.54 -16.28
CA SER A 22 0.80 5.56 -15.22
C SER A 22 1.50 6.17 -14.00
N GLU A 23 1.04 5.83 -12.79
CA GLU A 23 1.54 6.34 -11.51
C GLU A 23 2.97 5.90 -11.16
N ILE A 24 3.54 4.90 -11.85
CA ILE A 24 4.91 4.43 -11.63
C ILE A 24 5.91 5.56 -12.01
N PRO A 25 6.69 6.13 -11.09
CA PRO A 25 7.59 7.24 -11.41
C PRO A 25 8.69 6.83 -12.41
N SER A 26 8.87 7.58 -13.49
CA SER A 26 9.92 7.32 -14.48
C SER A 26 10.21 8.54 -15.35
N SER A 27 11.48 8.76 -15.70
CA SER A 27 11.90 9.81 -16.64
C SER A 27 11.65 9.46 -18.11
N VAL A 28 11.30 8.20 -18.42
CA VAL A 28 11.04 7.75 -19.79
C VAL A 28 9.71 8.32 -20.28
N LYS A 29 9.76 9.09 -21.37
CA LYS A 29 8.58 9.76 -21.96
C LYS A 29 7.87 8.88 -22.99
N ASN A 30 6.57 9.15 -23.17
CA ASN A 30 5.70 8.53 -24.18
C ASN A 30 5.65 7.00 -24.08
N VAL A 31 5.68 6.45 -22.86
CA VAL A 31 5.75 5.00 -22.62
C VAL A 31 4.63 4.24 -23.32
N GLU A 32 3.37 4.68 -23.21
CA GLU A 32 2.24 3.98 -23.83
C GLU A 32 2.36 3.87 -25.35
N SER A 33 2.76 4.96 -26.02
CA SER A 33 2.99 4.93 -27.47
C SER A 33 4.14 3.99 -27.86
N LYS A 34 5.21 3.95 -27.05
CA LYS A 34 6.32 3.00 -27.24
C LYS A 34 5.84 1.55 -27.06
N VAL A 35 5.03 1.28 -26.02
CA VAL A 35 4.46 -0.05 -25.74
C VAL A 35 3.60 -0.51 -26.91
N ASP A 36 2.65 0.32 -27.37
CA ASP A 36 1.77 -0.03 -28.48
C ASP A 36 2.56 -0.31 -29.77
N SER A 37 3.65 0.43 -30.01
CA SER A 37 4.51 0.20 -31.16
C SER A 37 5.16 -1.19 -31.14
N VAL A 38 5.68 -1.64 -29.98
CA VAL A 38 6.29 -2.97 -29.84
C VAL A 38 5.21 -4.05 -29.89
N LEU A 39 4.11 -3.87 -29.16
CA LEU A 39 3.00 -4.82 -29.09
C LEU A 39 2.40 -5.12 -30.46
N SER A 40 2.32 -4.12 -31.35
CA SER A 40 1.82 -4.27 -32.71
C SER A 40 2.70 -5.13 -33.62
N LEU A 41 3.98 -5.29 -33.28
CA LEU A 41 4.95 -6.07 -34.05
C LEU A 41 5.02 -7.54 -33.59
N MET A 42 4.51 -7.86 -32.40
CA MET A 42 4.67 -9.16 -31.76
C MET A 42 3.72 -10.22 -32.34
N THR A 43 4.22 -11.44 -32.52
CA THR A 43 3.39 -12.63 -32.74
C THR A 43 2.71 -13.07 -31.44
N LEU A 44 1.72 -13.96 -31.52
CA LEU A 44 1.11 -14.54 -30.32
C LEU A 44 2.14 -15.29 -29.45
N GLU A 45 3.01 -16.08 -30.06
CA GLU A 45 4.10 -16.78 -29.37
C GLU A 45 5.03 -15.83 -28.61
N GLU A 46 5.46 -14.72 -29.22
CA GLU A 46 6.30 -13.71 -28.55
C GLU A 46 5.55 -13.00 -27.41
N LYS A 47 4.24 -12.80 -27.57
CA LYS A 47 3.37 -12.25 -26.52
C LYS A 47 3.29 -13.20 -25.34
N VAL A 48 3.00 -14.48 -25.56
CA VAL A 48 3.04 -15.51 -24.52
C VAL A 48 4.41 -15.57 -23.85
N GLY A 49 5.49 -15.48 -24.64
CA GLY A 49 6.85 -15.46 -24.13
C GLY A 49 7.13 -14.36 -23.11
N GLN A 50 6.55 -13.16 -23.29
CA GLN A 50 6.70 -12.07 -22.31
C GLN A 50 6.03 -12.34 -20.96
N LEU A 51 5.13 -13.32 -20.89
CA LEU A 51 4.38 -13.70 -19.69
C LEU A 51 5.03 -14.87 -18.94
N VAL A 52 6.21 -15.32 -19.36
CA VAL A 52 6.93 -16.47 -18.78
C VAL A 52 8.12 -15.99 -17.98
N GLN A 53 8.26 -16.51 -16.75
CA GLN A 53 9.44 -16.32 -15.92
C GLN A 53 10.08 -17.66 -15.54
N TYR A 54 11.38 -17.76 -15.76
CA TYR A 54 12.19 -18.91 -15.37
C TYR A 54 13.18 -18.62 -14.25
N ASN A 55 13.44 -19.63 -13.43
CA ASN A 55 14.47 -19.68 -12.42
C ASN A 55 15.84 -19.95 -13.04
N GLY A 56 16.87 -19.26 -12.52
CA GLY A 56 18.28 -19.54 -12.76
C GLY A 56 18.73 -20.87 -12.14
N SER A 57 19.87 -21.39 -12.57
CA SER A 57 20.35 -22.72 -12.14
C SER A 57 21.03 -22.77 -10.76
N TRP A 58 21.09 -21.68 -9.99
CA TRP A 58 22.12 -21.46 -8.95
C TRP A 58 21.54 -21.25 -7.53
N ASP A 59 20.29 -20.81 -7.39
CA ASP A 59 19.58 -20.71 -6.10
C ASP A 59 18.12 -21.20 -6.23
N LEU A 60 17.65 -21.95 -5.22
CA LEU A 60 16.30 -22.54 -5.17
C LEU A 60 15.54 -21.99 -3.96
N THR A 61 14.61 -21.06 -4.20
CA THR A 61 13.60 -20.61 -3.23
C THR A 61 12.31 -21.44 -3.29
N GLY A 62 12.24 -22.41 -4.20
CA GLY A 62 11.16 -23.38 -4.31
C GLY A 62 11.66 -24.72 -4.90
N PRO A 63 10.78 -25.67 -5.22
CA PRO A 63 11.15 -26.93 -5.85
C PRO A 63 11.86 -26.73 -7.19
N ALA A 64 12.80 -27.61 -7.53
CA ALA A 64 13.53 -27.50 -8.80
C ALA A 64 12.62 -27.67 -10.02
N SER A 65 12.83 -26.81 -11.02
CA SER A 65 12.17 -26.87 -12.34
C SER A 65 12.39 -28.22 -13.03
N GLU A 66 11.38 -28.74 -13.73
CA GLU A 66 11.50 -29.96 -14.56
C GLU A 66 12.32 -29.72 -15.84
N MET A 67 12.47 -28.46 -16.27
CA MET A 67 13.13 -28.08 -17.53
C MET A 67 14.67 -28.07 -17.41
N ASN A 68 15.36 -28.67 -18.38
CA ASN A 68 16.82 -28.69 -18.41
C ASN A 68 17.42 -27.36 -18.92
N ASN A 69 18.68 -27.07 -18.57
CA ASN A 69 19.34 -25.79 -18.90
C ASN A 69 19.42 -25.48 -20.40
N LYS A 70 19.55 -26.49 -21.25
CA LYS A 70 19.64 -26.28 -22.71
C LYS A 70 18.32 -25.79 -23.29
N GLU A 71 17.23 -26.38 -22.83
CA GLU A 71 15.87 -25.99 -23.23
C GLU A 71 15.54 -24.56 -22.78
N LYS A 72 15.93 -24.19 -21.54
CA LYS A 72 15.83 -22.81 -21.06
C LYS A 72 16.57 -21.83 -21.96
N GLU A 73 17.84 -22.14 -22.29
CA GLU A 73 18.66 -21.30 -23.16
C GLU A 73 18.05 -21.15 -24.57
N ASP A 74 17.54 -22.24 -25.14
CA ASP A 74 16.89 -22.23 -26.45
C ASP A 74 15.59 -21.38 -26.41
N ASN A 75 14.78 -21.46 -25.35
CA ASN A 75 13.59 -20.63 -25.20
C ASN A 75 13.93 -19.13 -25.06
N ILE A 76 14.97 -18.79 -24.30
CA ILE A 76 15.48 -17.41 -24.17
C ILE A 76 15.88 -16.87 -25.55
N LYS A 77 16.68 -17.62 -26.32
CA LYS A 77 17.13 -17.20 -27.67
C LYS A 77 15.97 -16.96 -28.64
N ASN A 78 14.87 -17.69 -28.48
CA ASN A 78 13.69 -17.58 -29.33
C ASN A 78 12.68 -16.53 -28.84
N GLY A 79 12.98 -15.76 -27.78
CA GLY A 79 12.09 -14.72 -27.25
C GLY A 79 10.85 -15.26 -26.53
N ARG A 80 10.93 -16.50 -26.02
CA ARG A 80 9.85 -17.19 -25.30
C ARG A 80 9.89 -17.00 -23.78
N VAL A 81 10.76 -16.11 -23.29
CA VAL A 81 10.96 -15.84 -21.86
C VAL A 81 10.99 -14.33 -21.64
N GLY A 82 10.16 -13.84 -20.74
CA GLY A 82 9.97 -12.42 -20.47
C GLY A 82 10.88 -11.93 -19.34
N SER A 83 11.15 -12.78 -18.36
CA SER A 83 12.00 -12.47 -17.23
C SER A 83 12.64 -13.72 -16.65
N MET A 84 13.62 -13.52 -15.77
CA MET A 84 14.20 -14.59 -14.98
C MET A 84 14.23 -14.20 -13.50
N LEU A 85 14.33 -15.19 -12.61
CA LEU A 85 14.62 -14.99 -11.19
C LEU A 85 15.84 -15.82 -10.76
N ASN A 86 16.47 -15.46 -9.64
CA ASN A 86 17.68 -16.11 -9.10
C ASN A 86 18.86 -16.16 -10.10
N VAL A 87 19.06 -15.09 -10.86
CA VAL A 87 20.28 -14.83 -11.65
C VAL A 87 21.04 -13.69 -10.96
N LEU A 88 22.11 -14.02 -10.23
CA LEU A 88 22.58 -13.23 -9.09
C LEU A 88 23.98 -12.65 -9.26
N SER A 89 24.39 -12.37 -10.49
CA SER A 89 25.60 -11.59 -10.77
C SER A 89 25.43 -10.75 -12.02
N ALA A 90 26.14 -9.61 -12.08
CA ALA A 90 26.10 -8.73 -13.24
C ALA A 90 26.56 -9.44 -14.52
N GLU A 91 27.52 -10.36 -14.43
CA GLU A 91 27.97 -11.17 -15.55
C GLU A 91 26.91 -12.16 -16.01
N ALA A 92 26.24 -12.85 -15.08
CA ALA A 92 25.22 -13.83 -15.41
C ALA A 92 23.97 -13.16 -16.02
N THR A 93 23.57 -12.01 -15.51
CA THR A 93 22.47 -11.23 -16.09
C THR A 93 22.86 -10.66 -17.46
N ALA A 94 24.10 -10.19 -17.63
CA ALA A 94 24.62 -9.77 -18.94
C ALA A 94 24.60 -10.92 -19.97
N GLU A 95 25.03 -12.12 -19.57
CA GLU A 95 25.04 -13.30 -20.44
C GLU A 95 23.62 -13.69 -20.86
N ALA A 96 22.69 -13.77 -19.90
CA ALA A 96 21.28 -14.05 -20.18
C ALA A 96 20.67 -12.99 -21.11
N GLN A 97 20.93 -11.70 -20.84
CA GLN A 97 20.43 -10.60 -21.67
C GLN A 97 21.00 -10.67 -23.09
N LYS A 98 22.30 -10.99 -23.23
CA LYS A 98 22.97 -11.16 -24.52
C LYS A 98 22.33 -12.25 -25.38
N LEU A 99 21.90 -13.36 -24.79
CA LEU A 99 21.18 -14.41 -25.52
C LEU A 99 19.94 -13.86 -26.23
N VAL A 100 19.15 -13.03 -25.55
CA VAL A 100 17.96 -12.41 -26.14
C VAL A 100 18.34 -11.36 -27.19
N MET A 101 19.31 -10.50 -26.90
CA MET A 101 19.73 -9.41 -27.80
C MET A 101 20.33 -9.92 -29.10
N GLU A 102 21.11 -10.99 -29.08
CA GLU A 102 21.78 -11.53 -30.27
C GLU A 102 20.88 -12.44 -31.12
N ASN A 103 19.91 -13.12 -30.51
CA ASN A 103 19.19 -14.22 -31.17
C ASN A 103 17.70 -13.92 -31.43
N SER A 104 17.01 -13.24 -30.51
CA SER A 104 15.56 -13.05 -30.65
C SER A 104 15.23 -12.05 -31.76
N ARG A 105 14.04 -12.21 -32.36
CA ARG A 105 13.59 -11.39 -33.49
C ARG A 105 13.44 -9.91 -33.10
N LEU A 106 12.70 -9.64 -32.03
CA LEU A 106 12.38 -8.29 -31.55
C LEU A 106 13.32 -7.73 -30.50
N LYS A 107 14.21 -8.54 -29.91
CA LYS A 107 15.22 -8.09 -28.93
C LYS A 107 14.60 -7.36 -27.74
N ILE A 108 13.50 -7.90 -27.21
CA ILE A 108 12.83 -7.35 -26.04
C ILE A 108 13.65 -7.73 -24.80
N PRO A 109 14.12 -6.78 -23.98
CA PRO A 109 14.98 -7.05 -22.82
C PRO A 109 14.26 -7.85 -21.73
N MET A 110 15.01 -8.63 -20.94
CA MET A 110 14.50 -9.33 -19.75
C MET A 110 14.60 -8.47 -18.49
N MET A 111 13.77 -8.82 -17.51
CA MET A 111 13.89 -8.40 -16.10
C MET A 111 14.49 -9.53 -15.27
N PHE A 112 15.19 -9.20 -14.18
CA PHE A 112 15.85 -10.15 -13.28
C PHE A 112 15.37 -9.94 -11.84
N GLY A 113 14.51 -10.87 -11.39
CA GLY A 113 13.84 -10.88 -10.09
C GLY A 113 14.65 -11.59 -8.98
N TYR A 114 14.53 -11.09 -7.74
CA TYR A 114 15.04 -11.80 -6.55
C TYR A 114 14.33 -11.41 -5.25
N ASP A 115 14.34 -12.31 -4.27
CA ASP A 115 13.84 -12.05 -2.91
C ASP A 115 14.84 -11.21 -2.09
N VAL A 116 14.77 -9.89 -2.29
CA VAL A 116 15.56 -8.88 -1.55
C VAL A 116 14.69 -8.26 -0.45
N ILE A 117 14.43 -9.06 0.59
CA ILE A 117 13.38 -8.76 1.57
C ILE A 117 13.83 -7.72 2.61
N HIS A 118 15.02 -7.89 3.20
CA HIS A 118 15.54 -7.00 4.25
C HIS A 118 17.06 -6.75 4.10
N GLY A 119 17.51 -6.67 2.87
CA GLY A 119 18.93 -6.49 2.53
C GLY A 119 19.34 -7.40 1.39
N TYR A 120 20.54 -7.14 0.86
CA TYR A 120 21.12 -7.94 -0.20
C TYR A 120 22.37 -8.70 0.29
N LYS A 121 23.46 -7.98 0.58
CA LYS A 121 24.66 -8.51 1.28
C LYS A 121 24.76 -7.92 2.67
N THR A 122 24.53 -6.62 2.79
CA THR A 122 24.28 -5.97 4.08
C THR A 122 22.86 -6.29 4.51
N MET A 123 22.73 -6.99 5.62
CA MET A 123 21.45 -7.44 6.15
C MET A 123 20.96 -6.49 7.23
N PHE A 124 19.72 -6.04 7.10
CA PHE A 124 19.00 -5.22 8.07
C PHE A 124 18.15 -6.11 8.99
N PRO A 125 17.43 -5.54 9.97
CA PRO A 125 16.47 -6.32 10.73
C PRO A 125 15.42 -6.96 9.81
N VAL A 126 14.97 -8.17 10.16
CA VAL A 126 13.79 -8.77 9.51
C VAL A 126 12.62 -7.78 9.54
N PRO A 127 11.75 -7.72 8.52
CA PRO A 127 10.77 -6.64 8.37
C PRO A 127 9.89 -6.37 9.60
N LEU A 128 9.50 -7.41 10.34
CA LEU A 128 8.75 -7.24 11.59
C LEU A 128 9.56 -6.49 12.65
N GLY A 129 10.84 -6.80 12.79
CA GLY A 129 11.76 -6.12 13.70
C GLY A 129 12.10 -4.71 13.23
N GLU A 130 12.27 -4.50 11.92
CA GLU A 130 12.47 -3.17 11.35
C GLU A 130 11.25 -2.28 11.63
N THR A 131 10.04 -2.81 11.45
CA THR A 131 8.79 -2.10 11.70
C THR A 131 8.67 -1.63 13.15
N ALA A 132 9.25 -2.36 14.10
CA ALA A 132 9.28 -1.97 15.51
C ALA A 132 10.00 -0.63 15.76
N SER A 133 10.79 -0.12 14.81
CA SER A 133 11.39 1.21 14.91
C SER A 133 10.39 2.36 14.74
N TRP A 134 9.26 2.12 14.05
CA TRP A 134 8.29 3.13 13.63
C TRP A 134 8.95 4.31 12.87
N ASP A 135 10.09 4.05 12.23
CA ASP A 135 10.92 5.02 11.53
C ASP A 135 10.82 4.77 10.03
N LEU A 136 9.89 5.47 9.37
CA LEU A 136 9.64 5.29 7.93
C LEU A 136 10.84 5.68 7.07
N GLU A 137 11.65 6.65 7.53
CA GLU A 137 12.87 7.06 6.84
C GLU A 137 13.93 5.94 6.90
N ALA A 138 14.03 5.25 8.04
CA ALA A 138 14.90 4.07 8.15
C ALA A 138 14.47 2.94 7.20
N MET A 139 13.16 2.70 7.06
CA MET A 139 12.62 1.67 6.16
C MET A 139 12.84 2.00 4.68
N GLU A 140 12.70 3.28 4.32
CA GLU A 140 13.03 3.78 2.98
C GLU A 140 14.53 3.64 2.71
N GLU A 141 15.39 4.02 3.67
CA GLU A 141 16.84 3.93 3.54
C GLU A 141 17.35 2.50 3.41
N SER A 142 16.83 1.55 4.20
CA SER A 142 17.22 0.14 4.08
C SER A 142 16.83 -0.46 2.72
N ALA A 143 15.65 -0.10 2.20
CA ALA A 143 15.21 -0.51 0.86
C ALA A 143 16.08 0.12 -0.24
N ARG A 144 16.46 1.39 -0.08
CA ARG A 144 17.37 2.10 -1.00
C ARG A 144 18.76 1.48 -1.03
N ILE A 145 19.32 1.12 0.12
CA ILE A 145 20.60 0.42 0.22
C ILE A 145 20.48 -0.96 -0.42
N ALA A 146 19.42 -1.71 -0.13
CA ALA A 146 19.18 -3.02 -0.72
C ALA A 146 19.04 -2.96 -2.25
N ALA A 147 18.37 -1.93 -2.79
CA ALA A 147 18.28 -1.67 -4.22
C ALA A 147 19.66 -1.43 -4.84
N LEU A 148 20.47 -0.56 -4.24
CA LEU A 148 21.82 -0.26 -4.71
C LEU A 148 22.73 -1.50 -4.72
N GLU A 149 22.69 -2.31 -3.66
CA GLU A 149 23.46 -3.55 -3.62
C GLU A 149 22.94 -4.59 -4.64
N SER A 150 21.64 -4.61 -4.92
CA SER A 150 21.03 -5.51 -5.91
C SER A 150 21.44 -5.18 -7.34
N VAL A 151 21.39 -3.90 -7.74
CA VAL A 151 21.80 -3.49 -9.08
C VAL A 151 23.28 -3.73 -9.33
N ALA A 152 24.12 -3.67 -8.29
CA ALA A 152 25.54 -3.99 -8.40
C ALA A 152 25.78 -5.46 -8.78
N GLU A 153 24.81 -6.34 -8.52
CA GLU A 153 24.82 -7.74 -8.94
C GLU A 153 23.86 -8.03 -10.10
N GLY A 154 23.37 -7.01 -10.81
CA GLY A 154 22.51 -7.20 -11.97
C GLY A 154 21.04 -7.47 -11.67
N VAL A 155 20.63 -7.54 -10.41
CA VAL A 155 19.23 -7.73 -10.01
C VAL A 155 18.51 -6.38 -10.10
N ASN A 156 17.40 -6.34 -10.84
CA ASN A 156 16.67 -5.10 -11.14
C ASN A 156 15.18 -5.14 -10.81
N TRP A 157 14.72 -6.22 -10.19
CA TRP A 157 13.36 -6.41 -9.73
C TRP A 157 13.39 -7.19 -8.41
N THR A 158 12.68 -6.72 -7.39
CA THR A 158 12.59 -7.42 -6.09
C THR A 158 11.17 -7.86 -5.77
N PHE A 159 11.05 -9.05 -5.18
CA PHE A 159 9.80 -9.56 -4.62
C PHE A 159 9.56 -9.01 -3.20
N SER A 160 9.54 -7.69 -3.07
CA SER A 160 9.42 -6.93 -1.82
C SER A 160 8.76 -5.56 -2.08
N PRO A 161 7.96 -5.00 -1.16
CA PRO A 161 7.72 -5.45 0.21
C PRO A 161 6.64 -6.53 0.37
N MET A 162 6.83 -7.39 1.38
CA MET A 162 5.77 -8.23 1.91
C MET A 162 4.95 -7.39 2.92
N ILE A 163 3.65 -7.22 2.65
CA ILE A 163 2.76 -6.28 3.35
C ILE A 163 1.45 -6.96 3.79
N ASP A 164 1.52 -8.27 4.04
CA ASP A 164 0.41 -9.02 4.62
C ASP A 164 0.22 -8.61 6.08
N VAL A 165 -0.98 -8.13 6.42
CA VAL A 165 -1.39 -7.97 7.82
C VAL A 165 -1.51 -9.37 8.43
N SER A 166 -0.87 -9.58 9.58
CA SER A 166 -0.88 -10.88 10.26
C SER A 166 -1.24 -10.75 11.73
N ARG A 167 -2.09 -11.65 12.21
CA ARG A 167 -2.64 -11.68 13.58
C ARG A 167 -2.46 -13.04 14.26
N ASP A 168 -1.55 -13.86 13.75
CA ASP A 168 -1.29 -15.20 14.27
C ASP A 168 0.22 -15.45 14.37
N ALA A 169 0.76 -15.40 15.59
CA ALA A 169 2.19 -15.57 15.84
C ALA A 169 2.70 -16.96 15.43
N ARG A 170 1.84 -17.97 15.23
CA ARG A 170 2.24 -19.31 14.79
C ARG A 170 2.79 -19.29 13.37
N TRP A 171 2.34 -18.35 12.54
CA TRP A 171 2.72 -18.32 11.13
C TRP A 171 4.22 -18.05 10.95
N GLY A 172 4.84 -18.78 10.03
CA GLY A 172 6.25 -18.66 9.66
C GLY A 172 6.62 -17.26 9.21
N ARG A 173 5.81 -16.72 8.30
CA ARG A 173 6.12 -15.55 7.49
C ARG A 173 5.70 -14.23 8.13
N ILE A 174 5.19 -14.24 9.36
CA ILE A 174 4.93 -12.98 10.10
C ILE A 174 6.21 -12.13 10.22
N MET A 175 7.39 -12.77 10.22
CA MET A 175 8.68 -12.09 10.20
C MET A 175 8.91 -11.19 8.98
N GLU A 176 8.29 -11.52 7.84
CA GLU A 176 8.43 -10.82 6.56
C GLU A 176 7.52 -9.59 6.47
N GLY A 177 6.48 -9.51 7.30
CA GLY A 177 5.49 -8.44 7.27
C GLY A 177 5.75 -7.30 8.27
N SER A 178 4.77 -6.41 8.38
CA SER A 178 4.82 -5.21 9.23
C SER A 178 3.92 -5.29 10.48
N GLY A 179 3.50 -6.49 10.86
CA GLY A 179 2.70 -6.74 12.07
C GLY A 179 1.19 -6.78 11.84
N GLU A 180 0.43 -6.34 12.84
CA GLU A 180 -1.02 -6.59 12.92
C GLU A 180 -1.91 -5.41 12.50
N ASP A 181 -1.31 -4.27 12.20
CA ASP A 181 -2.03 -3.01 11.97
C ASP A 181 -2.07 -2.58 10.48
N PRO A 182 -3.27 -2.42 9.88
CA PRO A 182 -3.40 -1.99 8.50
C PRO A 182 -2.81 -0.62 8.19
N TYR A 183 -2.93 0.35 9.11
CA TYR A 183 -2.44 1.71 8.87
C TYR A 183 -0.91 1.74 8.84
N LEU A 184 -0.25 1.19 9.86
CA LEU A 184 1.21 1.09 9.93
C LEU A 184 1.74 0.30 8.74
N THR A 185 1.14 -0.85 8.41
CA THR A 185 1.53 -1.66 7.24
C THR A 185 1.41 -0.88 5.93
N SER A 186 0.36 -0.07 5.78
CA SER A 186 0.21 0.84 4.62
C SER A 186 1.33 1.88 4.55
N ARG A 187 1.74 2.45 5.70
CA ARG A 187 2.86 3.41 5.77
C ARG A 187 4.20 2.76 5.42
N VAL A 188 4.44 1.54 5.91
CA VAL A 188 5.64 0.76 5.56
C VAL A 188 5.67 0.41 4.08
N ALA A 189 4.53 0.00 3.50
CA ALA A 189 4.41 -0.31 2.08
C ALA A 189 4.89 0.85 1.21
N VAL A 190 4.41 2.07 1.50
CA VAL A 190 4.81 3.29 0.77
C VAL A 190 6.30 3.57 0.93
N ALA A 191 6.84 3.51 2.16
CA ALA A 191 8.26 3.78 2.42
C ALA A 191 9.18 2.79 1.67
N LYS A 192 8.85 1.50 1.69
CA LYS A 192 9.61 0.46 0.98
C LYS A 192 9.55 0.63 -0.54
N VAL A 193 8.37 0.88 -1.11
CA VAL A 193 8.21 1.12 -2.55
C VAL A 193 9.06 2.31 -3.00
N LYS A 194 9.05 3.42 -2.24
CA LYS A 194 9.91 4.58 -2.51
C LYS A 194 11.39 4.27 -2.41
N GLY A 195 11.81 3.52 -1.39
CA GLY A 195 13.21 3.16 -1.22
C GLY A 195 13.74 2.32 -2.39
N TYR A 196 12.96 1.36 -2.87
CA TYR A 196 13.35 0.51 -4.01
C TYR A 196 13.32 1.26 -5.36
N GLN A 197 12.24 1.97 -5.65
CA GLN A 197 11.97 2.54 -6.98
C GLN A 197 12.46 3.98 -7.15
N GLY A 198 12.79 4.67 -6.06
CA GLY A 198 13.08 6.09 -6.06
C GLY A 198 11.95 6.95 -6.64
N ASN A 199 12.32 8.13 -7.14
CA ASN A 199 11.42 9.01 -7.90
C ASN A 199 11.52 8.79 -9.42
N ASP A 200 12.39 7.88 -9.86
CA ASP A 200 12.60 7.54 -11.27
C ASP A 200 13.05 6.08 -11.39
N LEU A 201 12.16 5.20 -11.83
CA LEU A 201 12.45 3.78 -12.00
C LEU A 201 13.49 3.50 -13.10
N ALA A 202 13.85 4.48 -13.95
CA ALA A 202 14.91 4.32 -14.94
C ALA A 202 16.32 4.63 -14.38
N ASP A 203 16.42 5.11 -13.14
CA ASP A 203 17.70 5.37 -12.49
C ASP A 203 18.45 4.05 -12.26
N GLU A 204 19.74 4.04 -12.58
CA GLU A 204 20.63 2.87 -12.53
C GLU A 204 20.82 2.29 -11.12
N LYS A 205 20.39 3.02 -10.08
CA LYS A 205 20.46 2.64 -8.67
C LYS A 205 19.13 2.17 -8.10
N THR A 206 18.07 2.14 -8.90
CA THR A 206 16.73 1.73 -8.49
C THR A 206 16.37 0.36 -9.05
N ILE A 207 15.39 -0.30 -8.41
CA ILE A 207 14.84 -1.58 -8.87
C ILE A 207 13.32 -1.54 -8.81
N ALA A 208 12.66 -2.33 -9.64
CA ALA A 208 11.21 -2.50 -9.57
C ALA A 208 10.82 -3.21 -8.26
N ALA A 209 9.78 -2.73 -7.58
CA ALA A 209 9.25 -3.35 -6.37
C ALA A 209 8.04 -4.26 -6.66
N THR A 210 7.78 -5.22 -5.77
CA THR A 210 6.63 -6.13 -5.81
C THR A 210 5.91 -6.13 -4.47
N ALA A 211 4.69 -5.59 -4.41
CA ALA A 211 3.85 -5.75 -3.23
C ALA A 211 3.34 -7.20 -3.15
N LYS A 212 3.57 -7.89 -2.02
CA LYS A 212 3.16 -9.30 -1.82
C LYS A 212 2.59 -9.60 -0.42
N HIS A 213 1.73 -10.59 -0.24
CA HIS A 213 1.17 -11.50 -1.25
C HIS A 213 -0.33 -11.24 -1.38
N PHE A 214 -0.77 -10.79 -2.55
CA PHE A 214 -2.12 -10.29 -2.77
C PHE A 214 -3.14 -11.43 -2.94
N VAL A 215 -4.07 -11.67 -2.00
CA VAL A 215 -4.20 -11.03 -0.69
C VAL A 215 -4.68 -12.02 0.38
N GLY A 216 -4.44 -11.68 1.64
CA GLY A 216 -4.97 -12.37 2.82
C GLY A 216 -4.08 -13.45 3.38
N TYR A 217 -2.87 -13.59 2.87
CA TYR A 217 -1.99 -14.71 3.18
C TYR A 217 -1.64 -14.83 4.66
N GLY A 218 -1.48 -13.70 5.35
CA GLY A 218 -1.22 -13.66 6.80
C GLY A 218 -2.37 -14.11 7.71
N PHE A 219 -3.52 -14.47 7.14
CA PHE A 219 -4.72 -14.97 7.85
C PHE A 219 -4.91 -16.49 7.68
N ALA A 220 -3.91 -17.20 7.17
CA ALA A 220 -3.97 -18.64 6.97
C ALA A 220 -4.39 -19.38 8.25
N GLU A 221 -5.43 -20.22 8.14
CA GLU A 221 -6.05 -20.86 9.29
C GLU A 221 -5.04 -21.67 10.11
N ALA A 222 -5.13 -21.53 11.45
CA ALA A 222 -4.21 -22.11 12.43
C ALA A 222 -2.73 -21.70 12.24
N GLY A 223 -2.47 -20.59 11.55
CA GLY A 223 -1.14 -20.06 11.26
C GLY A 223 -0.30 -21.03 10.44
N ARG A 224 -0.91 -21.96 9.70
CA ARG A 224 -0.20 -22.91 8.82
C ARG A 224 0.01 -22.27 7.47
N ASP A 225 1.26 -22.21 7.01
CA ASP A 225 1.58 -21.63 5.71
C ASP A 225 0.76 -22.27 4.57
N TYR A 226 0.43 -21.48 3.54
CA TYR A 226 -0.41 -21.88 2.38
C TYR A 226 -1.88 -22.24 2.68
N ASN A 227 -2.27 -22.35 3.95
CA ASN A 227 -3.56 -22.89 4.34
C ASN A 227 -4.73 -21.93 4.02
N THR A 228 -5.95 -22.46 4.06
CA THR A 228 -7.18 -21.74 3.77
C THR A 228 -7.34 -20.44 4.55
N VAL A 229 -7.90 -19.42 3.88
CA VAL A 229 -8.31 -18.16 4.47
C VAL A 229 -9.83 -18.02 4.34
N HIS A 230 -10.50 -17.76 5.47
CA HIS A 230 -11.95 -17.57 5.52
C HIS A 230 -12.28 -16.18 6.07
N ILE A 231 -12.71 -15.27 5.19
CA ILE A 231 -12.92 -13.86 5.53
C ILE A 231 -14.08 -13.28 4.74
N GLY A 232 -14.89 -12.44 5.40
CA GLY A 232 -15.93 -11.67 4.71
C GLY A 232 -15.40 -10.36 4.12
N GLU A 233 -16.21 -9.75 3.24
CA GLU A 233 -15.97 -8.45 2.60
C GLU A 233 -15.56 -7.34 3.59
N ASN A 234 -16.14 -7.32 4.79
CA ASN A 234 -15.81 -6.32 5.81
C ASN A 234 -14.34 -6.40 6.23
N GLU A 235 -13.83 -7.61 6.50
CA GLU A 235 -12.43 -7.81 6.92
C GLU A 235 -11.49 -7.60 5.74
N LEU A 236 -11.86 -8.10 4.55
CA LEU A 236 -11.11 -7.92 3.32
C LEU A 236 -10.84 -6.43 3.04
N HIS A 237 -11.89 -5.61 3.04
CA HIS A 237 -11.78 -4.19 2.71
C HIS A 237 -11.21 -3.32 3.82
N ASN A 238 -11.53 -3.58 5.10
CA ASN A 238 -11.06 -2.72 6.20
C ASN A 238 -9.67 -3.10 6.71
N THR A 239 -9.20 -4.32 6.48
CA THR A 239 -7.95 -4.82 7.08
C THR A 239 -6.89 -5.22 6.05
N LEU A 240 -7.28 -5.96 5.01
CA LEU A 240 -6.30 -6.66 4.17
C LEU A 240 -5.94 -5.92 2.88
N LEU A 241 -6.92 -5.30 2.22
CA LEU A 241 -6.71 -4.51 1.02
C LEU A 241 -6.00 -3.16 1.23
N PRO A 242 -6.17 -2.42 2.35
CA PRO A 242 -5.60 -1.09 2.49
C PRO A 242 -4.08 -0.98 2.25
N PRO A 243 -3.23 -1.90 2.76
CA PRO A 243 -1.79 -1.83 2.47
C PRO A 243 -1.45 -1.98 0.98
N PHE A 244 -2.16 -2.85 0.27
CA PHE A 244 -1.96 -3.05 -1.17
C PHE A 244 -2.49 -1.87 -1.98
N GLU A 245 -3.61 -1.26 -1.57
CA GLU A 245 -4.10 -0.02 -2.18
C GLU A 245 -3.09 1.12 -1.99
N ALA A 246 -2.49 1.23 -0.81
CA ALA A 246 -1.44 2.22 -0.54
C ALA A 246 -0.18 1.97 -1.40
N ALA A 247 0.22 0.72 -1.60
CA ALA A 247 1.33 0.37 -2.49
C ALA A 247 1.00 0.68 -3.97
N ALA A 248 -0.23 0.39 -4.40
CA ALA A 248 -0.71 0.69 -5.75
C ALA A 248 -0.65 2.20 -6.03
N LYS A 249 -1.22 3.02 -5.13
CA LYS A 249 -1.19 4.50 -5.20
C LYS A 249 0.22 5.09 -5.08
N ALA A 250 1.15 4.38 -4.45
CA ALA A 250 2.57 4.74 -4.42
C ALA A 250 3.31 4.37 -5.72
N GLY A 251 2.60 3.81 -6.72
CA GLY A 251 3.17 3.44 -8.00
C GLY A 251 4.04 2.18 -7.95
N VAL A 252 3.73 1.19 -7.11
CA VAL A 252 4.45 -0.09 -7.10
C VAL A 252 4.41 -0.74 -8.50
N ALA A 253 5.57 -1.16 -8.99
CA ALA A 253 5.72 -1.64 -10.37
C ALA A 253 5.01 -2.98 -10.60
N THR A 254 4.97 -3.85 -9.59
CA THR A 254 4.40 -5.19 -9.68
C THR A 254 3.66 -5.61 -8.41
N VAL A 255 2.76 -6.57 -8.54
CA VAL A 255 2.05 -7.21 -7.42
C VAL A 255 2.17 -8.72 -7.59
N MET A 256 2.43 -9.45 -6.50
CA MET A 256 2.47 -10.91 -6.51
C MET A 256 1.20 -11.46 -5.88
N ASN A 257 0.53 -12.42 -6.53
CA ASN A 257 -0.62 -13.08 -5.91
C ASN A 257 -0.19 -14.01 -4.77
N ALA A 258 -1.10 -14.27 -3.83
CA ALA A 258 -0.89 -15.22 -2.74
C ALA A 258 -1.19 -16.67 -3.14
N PHE A 259 -0.68 -17.61 -2.33
CA PHE A 259 -0.94 -19.04 -2.49
C PHE A 259 -2.33 -19.49 -1.99
N ASN A 260 -2.88 -18.80 -1.00
CA ASN A 260 -4.10 -19.25 -0.33
C ASN A 260 -5.36 -19.09 -1.20
N ASP A 261 -6.39 -19.86 -0.86
CA ASP A 261 -7.75 -19.54 -1.24
C ASP A 261 -8.36 -18.51 -0.28
N ILE A 262 -9.30 -17.70 -0.77
CA ILE A 262 -10.24 -16.92 0.04
C ILE A 262 -11.63 -17.48 -0.25
N ASP A 263 -12.28 -18.02 0.77
CA ASP A 263 -13.63 -18.60 0.69
C ASP A 263 -13.80 -19.60 -0.48
N GLY A 264 -12.77 -20.40 -0.75
CA GLY A 264 -12.74 -21.42 -1.79
C GLY A 264 -12.23 -20.97 -3.16
N THR A 265 -11.79 -19.71 -3.32
CA THR A 265 -11.22 -19.20 -4.58
C THR A 265 -9.73 -18.90 -4.41
N PRO A 266 -8.81 -19.64 -5.06
CA PRO A 266 -7.37 -19.34 -5.04
C PRO A 266 -7.06 -17.92 -5.51
N ALA A 267 -6.22 -17.19 -4.79
CA ALA A 267 -5.93 -15.78 -5.10
C ALA A 267 -5.39 -15.60 -6.53
N THR A 268 -4.57 -16.53 -7.03
CA THR A 268 -4.06 -16.59 -8.42
C THR A 268 -5.17 -16.63 -9.48
N GLY A 269 -6.32 -17.25 -9.18
CA GLY A 269 -7.48 -17.35 -10.07
C GLY A 269 -8.61 -16.37 -9.76
N HIS A 270 -8.41 -15.43 -8.83
CA HIS A 270 -9.49 -14.61 -8.30
C HIS A 270 -9.72 -13.32 -9.11
N LYS A 271 -10.61 -13.40 -10.12
CA LYS A 271 -10.93 -12.28 -11.02
C LYS A 271 -11.32 -10.98 -10.31
N VAL A 272 -12.15 -11.06 -9.27
CA VAL A 272 -12.62 -9.85 -8.56
C VAL A 272 -11.46 -9.09 -7.92
N LEU A 273 -10.56 -9.78 -7.23
CA LEU A 273 -9.40 -9.16 -6.59
C LEU A 273 -8.45 -8.55 -7.63
N GLN A 274 -8.09 -9.32 -8.65
CA GLN A 274 -7.03 -8.92 -9.58
C GLN A 274 -7.53 -7.96 -10.67
N ARG A 275 -8.63 -8.27 -11.36
CA ARG A 275 -9.16 -7.43 -12.44
C ARG A 275 -10.10 -6.34 -11.94
N ASP A 276 -11.09 -6.71 -11.13
CA ASP A 276 -12.17 -5.78 -10.82
C ASP A 276 -11.71 -4.74 -9.76
N ILE A 277 -10.92 -5.15 -8.75
CA ILE A 277 -10.38 -4.26 -7.70
C ILE A 277 -9.02 -3.68 -8.10
N LEU A 278 -7.97 -4.51 -8.19
CA LEU A 278 -6.60 -4.03 -8.37
C LEU A 278 -6.41 -3.28 -9.69
N LYS A 279 -6.76 -3.90 -10.82
CA LYS A 279 -6.58 -3.28 -12.15
C LYS A 279 -7.70 -2.31 -12.54
N GLY A 280 -8.91 -2.54 -12.06
CA GLY A 280 -10.11 -1.77 -12.39
C GLY A 280 -10.29 -0.62 -11.41
N LYS A 281 -10.83 -0.91 -10.23
CA LYS A 281 -11.19 0.11 -9.23
C LYS A 281 -10.02 0.98 -8.77
N TRP A 282 -8.83 0.42 -8.60
CA TRP A 282 -7.64 1.18 -8.22
C TRP A 282 -6.87 1.77 -9.41
N ASP A 283 -7.30 1.49 -10.64
CA ASP A 283 -6.65 1.94 -11.89
C ASP A 283 -5.13 1.69 -11.91
N TRP A 284 -4.68 0.58 -11.33
CA TRP A 284 -3.27 0.30 -11.21
C TRP A 284 -2.68 -0.24 -12.52
N ASP A 285 -1.52 0.31 -12.91
CA ASP A 285 -0.93 0.16 -14.24
C ASP A 285 0.27 -0.79 -14.34
N GLY A 286 0.72 -1.39 -13.23
CA GLY A 286 1.77 -2.41 -13.22
C GLY A 286 1.30 -3.78 -13.73
N PHE A 287 2.09 -4.83 -13.50
CA PHE A 287 1.71 -6.21 -13.85
C PHE A 287 1.72 -7.17 -12.65
N VAL A 288 0.78 -8.12 -12.66
CA VAL A 288 0.67 -9.16 -11.63
C VAL A 288 1.58 -10.33 -12.00
N VAL A 289 2.50 -10.70 -11.12
CA VAL A 289 3.28 -11.94 -11.20
C VAL A 289 2.63 -13.00 -10.32
N SER A 290 2.65 -14.26 -10.78
CA SER A 290 2.26 -15.37 -9.92
C SER A 290 3.30 -15.61 -8.83
N ASP A 291 2.88 -16.09 -7.66
CA ASP A 291 3.84 -16.72 -6.76
C ASP A 291 4.37 -18.02 -7.41
N TRP A 292 5.43 -18.58 -6.84
CA TRP A 292 6.16 -19.74 -7.36
C TRP A 292 5.22 -20.92 -7.67
N GLY A 293 4.97 -21.19 -8.94
CA GLY A 293 4.10 -22.31 -9.34
C GLY A 293 2.63 -22.19 -8.91
N SER A 294 2.19 -21.02 -8.43
CA SER A 294 0.82 -20.85 -7.92
C SER A 294 -0.27 -21.05 -8.98
N ILE A 295 0.03 -20.86 -10.26
CA ILE A 295 -0.92 -21.17 -11.36
C ILE A 295 -1.24 -22.67 -11.41
N PRO A 296 -0.28 -23.59 -11.60
CA PRO A 296 -0.57 -25.03 -11.57
C PRO A 296 -1.03 -25.54 -10.20
N GLU A 297 -0.70 -24.89 -9.08
CA GLU A 297 -1.21 -25.27 -7.76
C GLU A 297 -2.74 -25.16 -7.63
N MET A 298 -3.41 -24.38 -8.51
CA MET A 298 -4.87 -24.42 -8.61
C MET A 298 -5.44 -25.83 -8.90
N ILE A 299 -4.61 -26.75 -9.40
CA ILE A 299 -4.98 -28.17 -9.58
C ILE A 299 -5.11 -28.88 -8.23
N GLU A 300 -4.15 -28.68 -7.33
CA GLU A 300 -4.17 -29.27 -5.98
C GLU A 300 -5.28 -28.65 -5.12
N HIS A 301 -5.57 -27.36 -5.32
CA HIS A 301 -6.77 -26.70 -4.78
C HIS A 301 -8.08 -27.29 -5.31
N GLY A 302 -8.04 -28.05 -6.42
CA GLY A 302 -9.23 -28.56 -7.09
C GLY A 302 -10.03 -27.50 -7.88
N PHE A 303 -9.46 -26.31 -8.09
CA PHE A 303 -10.06 -25.21 -8.83
C PHE A 303 -9.84 -25.33 -10.35
N ALA A 304 -8.76 -26.01 -10.76
CA ALA A 304 -8.47 -26.37 -12.14
C ALA A 304 -8.29 -27.89 -12.27
N LYS A 305 -8.66 -28.48 -13.41
CA LYS A 305 -8.49 -29.91 -13.66
C LYS A 305 -7.09 -30.28 -14.19
N ASP A 306 -6.42 -29.34 -14.83
CA ASP A 306 -5.12 -29.50 -15.50
C ASP A 306 -4.45 -28.14 -15.72
N LYS A 307 -3.17 -28.14 -16.16
CA LYS A 307 -2.39 -26.90 -16.40
C LYS A 307 -3.04 -25.98 -17.44
N LYS A 308 -3.70 -26.53 -18.45
CA LYS A 308 -4.39 -25.75 -19.49
C LYS A 308 -5.58 -24.98 -18.92
N GLN A 309 -6.40 -25.63 -18.10
CA GLN A 309 -7.49 -24.93 -17.43
C GLN A 309 -6.95 -23.90 -16.41
N ALA A 310 -5.86 -24.22 -15.70
CA ALA A 310 -5.22 -23.28 -14.80
C ALA A 310 -4.74 -22.01 -15.54
N ALA A 311 -4.08 -22.17 -16.69
CA ALA A 311 -3.66 -21.05 -17.54
C ALA A 311 -4.86 -20.19 -18.00
N GLN A 312 -5.95 -20.84 -18.42
CA GLN A 312 -7.18 -20.16 -18.81
C GLN A 312 -7.75 -19.31 -17.66
N ILE A 313 -7.80 -19.88 -16.45
CA ILE A 313 -8.35 -19.22 -15.27
C ILE A 313 -7.47 -18.02 -14.90
N ALA A 314 -6.17 -18.24 -14.73
CA ALA A 314 -5.23 -17.22 -14.25
C ALA A 314 -5.19 -15.98 -15.17
N LEU A 315 -5.09 -16.17 -16.49
CA LEU A 315 -4.98 -15.05 -17.42
C LEU A 315 -6.30 -14.26 -17.54
N ASN A 316 -7.44 -14.97 -17.52
CA ASN A 316 -8.75 -14.33 -17.51
C ASN A 316 -9.00 -13.60 -16.18
N ALA A 317 -8.49 -14.11 -15.06
CA ALA A 317 -8.59 -13.48 -13.74
C ALA A 317 -7.71 -12.22 -13.63
N GLY A 318 -6.57 -12.18 -14.33
CA GLY A 318 -5.67 -11.03 -14.35
C GLY A 318 -4.25 -11.31 -13.86
N SER A 319 -3.82 -12.56 -13.71
CA SER A 319 -2.43 -12.90 -13.40
C SER A 319 -1.61 -12.77 -14.68
N ASP A 320 -0.69 -11.82 -14.76
CA ASP A 320 -0.04 -11.47 -16.03
C ASP A 320 1.16 -12.36 -16.35
N MET A 321 1.98 -12.68 -15.36
CA MET A 321 3.22 -13.46 -15.53
C MET A 321 3.18 -14.77 -14.74
N ASP A 322 3.59 -15.87 -15.38
CA ASP A 322 3.69 -17.21 -14.82
C ASP A 322 5.12 -17.48 -14.33
N MET A 323 5.29 -17.49 -13.01
CA MET A 323 6.55 -17.79 -12.32
C MET A 323 6.70 -19.30 -12.14
N GLU A 324 7.61 -19.91 -12.91
CA GLU A 324 7.97 -21.33 -12.81
C GLU A 324 6.80 -22.35 -12.89
N GLY A 325 5.58 -21.94 -13.26
CA GLY A 325 4.44 -22.86 -13.38
C GLY A 325 4.39 -23.65 -14.69
N GLY A 326 4.93 -23.06 -15.77
CA GLY A 326 4.92 -23.64 -17.12
C GLY A 326 3.51 -23.83 -17.71
N ALA A 327 2.51 -23.15 -17.14
CA ALA A 327 1.12 -23.21 -17.58
C ALA A 327 0.89 -22.32 -18.79
N TYR A 328 1.49 -21.12 -18.82
CA TYR A 328 1.27 -20.16 -19.89
C TYR A 328 1.91 -20.58 -21.21
N GLU A 329 3.20 -20.91 -21.17
CA GLU A 329 3.96 -21.35 -22.35
C GLU A 329 3.41 -22.65 -22.97
N SER A 330 2.80 -23.51 -22.18
CA SER A 330 2.28 -24.79 -22.67
C SER A 330 0.87 -24.71 -23.26
N SER A 331 0.12 -23.65 -22.94
CA SER A 331 -1.35 -23.68 -23.11
C SER A 331 -1.97 -22.42 -23.73
N LEU A 332 -1.37 -21.23 -23.61
CA LEU A 332 -2.05 -19.99 -23.99
C LEU A 332 -2.31 -19.86 -25.49
N GLU A 333 -1.40 -20.31 -26.35
CA GLU A 333 -1.60 -20.26 -27.80
C GLU A 333 -2.85 -21.07 -28.21
N GLU A 334 -2.94 -22.30 -27.72
CA GLU A 334 -4.09 -23.19 -27.96
C GLU A 334 -5.39 -22.61 -27.36
N LEU A 335 -5.34 -22.02 -26.16
CA LEU A 335 -6.52 -21.41 -25.54
C LEU A 335 -7.05 -20.19 -26.29
N VAL A 336 -6.18 -19.45 -26.98
CA VAL A 336 -6.57 -18.36 -27.89
C VAL A 336 -7.23 -18.92 -29.14
N GLU A 337 -6.66 -19.96 -29.75
CA GLU A 337 -7.25 -20.65 -30.91
C GLU A 337 -8.65 -21.22 -30.59
N GLU A 338 -8.84 -21.73 -29.37
CA GLU A 338 -10.13 -22.23 -28.87
C GLU A 338 -11.12 -21.12 -28.46
N GLY A 339 -10.69 -19.85 -28.43
CA GLY A 339 -11.50 -18.72 -27.96
C GLY A 339 -11.80 -18.74 -26.46
N LYS A 340 -11.03 -19.50 -25.67
CA LYS A 340 -11.14 -19.58 -24.20
C LYS A 340 -10.38 -18.46 -23.48
N VAL A 341 -9.37 -17.91 -24.17
CA VAL A 341 -8.66 -16.70 -23.83
C VAL A 341 -8.77 -15.75 -25.01
N SER A 342 -9.04 -14.47 -24.75
CA SER A 342 -9.10 -13.46 -25.81
C SER A 342 -7.72 -12.87 -26.11
N MET A 343 -7.47 -12.49 -27.37
CA MET A 343 -6.27 -11.70 -27.71
C MET A 343 -6.19 -10.39 -26.91
N LYS A 344 -7.34 -9.81 -26.54
CA LYS A 344 -7.37 -8.61 -25.68
C LYS A 344 -6.77 -8.86 -24.30
N HIS A 345 -7.01 -10.03 -23.70
CA HIS A 345 -6.41 -10.37 -22.40
C HIS A 345 -4.90 -10.61 -22.51
N ILE A 346 -4.44 -11.25 -23.59
CA ILE A 346 -3.01 -11.40 -23.87
C ILE A 346 -2.36 -10.02 -24.05
N ASP A 347 -2.97 -9.15 -24.86
CA ASP A 347 -2.44 -7.81 -25.15
C ASP A 347 -2.41 -6.91 -23.91
N ASP A 348 -3.40 -7.01 -23.02
CA ASP A 348 -3.42 -6.32 -21.72
C ASP A 348 -2.25 -6.78 -20.83
N ALA A 349 -2.08 -8.09 -20.64
CA ALA A 349 -1.00 -8.65 -19.82
C ALA A 349 0.39 -8.24 -20.35
N VAL A 350 0.60 -8.39 -21.66
CA VAL A 350 1.88 -8.03 -22.30
C VAL A 350 2.13 -6.53 -22.26
N ARG A 351 1.11 -5.69 -22.48
CA ARG A 351 1.22 -4.22 -22.38
C ARG A 351 1.76 -3.82 -21.01
N ARG A 352 1.25 -4.42 -19.93
CA ARG A 352 1.69 -4.13 -18.55
C ARG A 352 3.15 -4.54 -18.30
N VAL A 353 3.57 -5.72 -18.78
CA VAL A 353 4.97 -6.16 -18.70
C VAL A 353 5.90 -5.22 -19.49
N LEU A 354 5.52 -4.87 -20.73
CA LEU A 354 6.31 -3.97 -21.56
C LEU A 354 6.40 -2.57 -20.94
N ARG A 355 5.32 -2.06 -20.36
CA ARG A 355 5.29 -0.74 -19.69
C ARG A 355 6.33 -0.66 -18.59
N VAL A 356 6.39 -1.66 -17.69
CA VAL A 356 7.39 -1.68 -16.63
C VAL A 356 8.80 -1.73 -17.21
N LYS A 357 9.07 -2.57 -18.22
CA LYS A 357 10.38 -2.62 -18.89
C LYS A 357 10.79 -1.30 -19.53
N PHE A 358 9.85 -0.58 -20.14
CA PHE A 358 10.09 0.76 -20.66
C PHE A 358 10.38 1.76 -19.55
N LYS A 359 9.60 1.74 -18.45
CA LYS A 359 9.80 2.64 -17.31
C LYS A 359 11.12 2.39 -16.57
N MET A 360 11.64 1.17 -16.63
CA MET A 360 12.98 0.83 -16.15
C MET A 360 14.12 1.28 -17.08
N GLY A 361 13.81 1.85 -18.25
CA GLY A 361 14.82 2.28 -19.23
C GLY A 361 15.51 1.13 -19.97
N LEU A 362 15.01 -0.12 -19.87
CA LEU A 362 15.66 -1.31 -20.46
C LEU A 362 15.62 -1.32 -21.99
N PHE A 363 14.66 -0.64 -22.61
CA PHE A 363 14.62 -0.51 -24.07
C PHE A 363 15.62 0.51 -24.61
N ASP A 364 15.99 1.50 -23.79
CA ASP A 364 17.00 2.50 -24.16
C ASP A 364 18.42 1.93 -23.91
N ASP A 365 18.59 1.17 -22.82
CA ASP A 365 19.79 0.36 -22.57
C ASP A 365 19.43 -1.00 -21.95
N PRO A 366 19.50 -2.12 -22.70
CA PRO A 366 19.17 -3.44 -22.17
C PRO A 366 20.17 -3.95 -21.14
N TYR A 367 21.38 -3.40 -21.06
CA TYR A 367 22.42 -3.79 -20.10
C TYR A 367 22.54 -2.82 -18.92
N ARG A 368 21.60 -1.87 -18.79
CA ARG A 368 21.58 -0.80 -17.77
C ARG A 368 22.01 -1.25 -16.37
N TYR A 369 21.48 -2.40 -15.92
CA TYR A 369 21.75 -2.93 -14.58
C TYR A 369 22.82 -4.02 -14.56
N SER A 370 23.28 -4.51 -15.71
CA SER A 370 24.30 -5.55 -15.82
C SER A 370 25.71 -4.95 -15.88
N ASN A 371 26.05 -4.13 -14.87
CA ASN A 371 27.31 -3.41 -14.80
C ASN A 371 28.16 -3.86 -13.60
N ALA A 372 29.12 -4.74 -13.85
CA ALA A 372 30.02 -5.26 -12.81
C ALA A 372 30.94 -4.18 -12.19
N ASP A 373 31.13 -3.03 -12.82
CA ASP A 373 31.93 -1.95 -12.24
C ASP A 373 31.22 -1.27 -11.05
N LEU A 374 29.88 -1.31 -10.98
CA LEU A 374 29.11 -0.76 -9.85
C LEU A 374 29.46 -1.45 -8.52
N GLN A 375 29.84 -2.73 -8.53
CA GLN A 375 30.27 -3.44 -7.33
C GLN A 375 31.42 -2.73 -6.59
N LYS A 376 32.30 -2.03 -7.31
CA LYS A 376 33.46 -1.32 -6.74
C LYS A 376 33.06 0.01 -6.10
N GLU A 377 31.87 0.52 -6.43
CA GLU A 377 31.34 1.79 -5.96
C GLU A 377 30.41 1.63 -4.75
N VAL A 378 30.03 0.40 -4.39
CA VAL A 378 29.15 0.11 -3.26
C VAL A 378 29.85 0.41 -1.92
N PRO A 379 29.35 1.35 -1.10
CA PRO A 379 29.98 1.75 0.14
C PRO A 379 29.57 0.84 1.33
N TYR A 380 29.97 -0.44 1.28
CA TYR A 380 29.56 -1.46 2.28
C TYR A 380 29.81 -1.07 3.74
N GLU A 381 30.87 -0.32 4.06
CA GLU A 381 31.13 0.14 5.43
C GLU A 381 30.09 1.17 5.91
N GLU A 382 29.61 2.04 5.01
CA GLU A 382 28.54 3.00 5.30
C GLU A 382 27.21 2.26 5.42
N HIS A 383 26.96 1.27 4.56
CA HIS A 383 25.79 0.40 4.65
C HIS A 383 25.73 -0.35 5.97
N ARG A 384 26.87 -0.88 6.47
CA ARG A 384 26.93 -1.49 7.80
C ARG A 384 26.66 -0.49 8.91
N GLN A 385 27.13 0.74 8.81
CA GLN A 385 26.78 1.79 9.79
C GLN A 385 25.28 2.08 9.81
N ALA A 386 24.64 2.16 8.64
CA ALA A 386 23.19 2.27 8.53
C ALA A 386 22.49 1.04 9.13
N ALA A 387 22.96 -0.17 8.82
CA ALA A 387 22.40 -1.41 9.39
C ALA A 387 22.48 -1.43 10.92
N ARG A 388 23.59 -0.96 11.51
CA ARG A 388 23.70 -0.82 12.97
C ARG A 388 22.73 0.21 13.53
N ASP A 389 22.57 1.35 12.87
CA ASP A 389 21.65 2.40 13.32
C ASP A 389 20.18 1.96 13.28
N ILE A 390 19.77 1.32 12.19
CA ILE A 390 18.43 0.77 12.03
C ILE A 390 18.21 -0.35 13.05
N ALA A 391 19.19 -1.26 13.19
CA ALA A 391 19.11 -2.35 14.15
C ALA A 391 18.92 -1.87 15.60
N ARG A 392 19.65 -0.85 16.07
CA ARG A 392 19.48 -0.35 17.45
C ARG A 392 18.13 0.36 17.64
N LYS A 393 17.60 1.02 16.60
CA LYS A 393 16.27 1.64 16.59
C LYS A 393 15.14 0.61 16.62
N SER A 394 15.39 -0.65 16.23
CA SER A 394 14.43 -1.75 16.23
C SER A 394 14.29 -2.52 17.54
N ILE A 395 15.20 -2.31 18.51
CA ILE A 395 15.21 -3.08 19.75
C ILE A 395 14.14 -2.58 20.72
N VAL A 396 13.18 -3.45 21.04
CA VAL A 396 12.07 -3.12 21.94
C VAL A 396 12.42 -3.53 23.37
N LEU A 397 12.46 -2.56 24.28
CA LEU A 397 12.61 -2.83 25.71
C LEU A 397 11.24 -3.17 26.32
N LEU A 398 11.02 -4.43 26.68
CA LEU A 398 9.73 -4.88 27.24
C LEU A 398 9.64 -4.70 28.76
N LYS A 399 10.78 -4.82 29.44
CA LYS A 399 10.85 -4.77 30.90
C LYS A 399 12.22 -4.30 31.35
N ASN A 400 12.28 -3.46 32.39
CA ASN A 400 13.53 -3.00 32.99
C ASN A 400 13.36 -2.66 34.48
N GLU A 401 13.26 -3.67 35.33
CA GLU A 401 13.19 -3.50 36.78
C GLU A 401 14.57 -3.24 37.39
N LYS A 402 14.60 -2.49 38.50
CA LYS A 402 15.81 -2.14 39.27
C LYS A 402 16.86 -1.37 38.46
N GLU A 403 16.46 -0.79 37.33
CA GLU A 403 17.33 -0.09 36.38
C GLU A 403 18.56 -0.95 36.03
N LEU A 404 18.31 -2.21 35.69
CA LEU A 404 19.38 -3.13 35.31
C LEU A 404 20.03 -2.70 33.99
N LEU A 405 19.24 -2.08 33.12
CA LEU A 405 19.68 -1.38 31.92
C LEU A 405 19.49 0.14 32.05
N PRO A 406 20.39 0.96 31.48
CA PRO A 406 21.66 0.53 30.85
C PRO A 406 22.66 0.00 31.89
N LEU A 407 23.59 -0.85 31.45
CA LEU A 407 24.58 -1.51 32.31
C LEU A 407 25.43 -0.49 33.06
N LYS A 408 25.34 -0.51 34.40
CA LYS A 408 26.06 0.43 35.27
C LYS A 408 27.57 0.13 35.29
N PRO A 409 28.46 1.14 35.40
CA PRO A 409 29.92 0.94 35.46
C PRO A 409 30.41 0.04 36.61
N SER A 410 29.57 -0.17 37.64
CA SER A 410 29.81 -1.09 38.75
C SER A 410 29.77 -2.56 38.37
N VAL A 411 29.15 -2.92 37.24
CA VAL A 411 29.16 -4.29 36.70
C VAL A 411 30.54 -4.56 36.11
N LYS A 412 31.33 -5.42 36.78
CA LYS A 412 32.70 -5.74 36.38
C LYS A 412 32.85 -7.16 35.85
N ASN A 413 31.87 -8.03 36.08
CA ASN A 413 31.89 -9.41 35.63
C ASN A 413 30.56 -9.78 34.97
N ILE A 414 30.55 -9.87 33.64
CA ILE A 414 29.37 -10.20 32.83
C ILE A 414 29.47 -11.66 32.37
N ALA A 415 28.42 -12.44 32.58
CA ALA A 415 28.23 -13.73 31.93
C ALA A 415 27.33 -13.57 30.71
N VAL A 416 27.81 -13.97 29.54
CA VAL A 416 27.03 -14.02 28.30
C VAL A 416 26.69 -15.48 28.05
N ILE A 417 25.40 -15.83 28.12
CA ILE A 417 24.95 -17.23 28.16
C ILE A 417 23.80 -17.45 27.17
N GLY A 418 23.80 -18.62 26.52
CA GLY A 418 22.71 -19.07 25.65
C GLY A 418 23.21 -19.51 24.27
N PRO A 419 22.42 -20.33 23.55
CA PRO A 419 22.78 -20.83 22.22
C PRO A 419 23.00 -19.71 21.21
N LEU A 420 22.29 -18.59 21.33
CA LEU A 420 22.35 -17.46 20.39
C LEU A 420 23.38 -16.40 20.81
N ALA A 421 24.10 -16.60 21.92
CA ALA A 421 24.98 -15.57 22.46
C ALA A 421 26.27 -15.38 21.63
N ASP A 422 26.76 -16.44 20.99
CA ASP A 422 27.89 -16.40 20.04
C ASP A 422 27.48 -16.89 18.64
N ASP A 423 26.18 -16.83 18.34
CA ASP A 423 25.65 -17.17 17.02
C ASP A 423 25.77 -15.95 16.09
N LYS A 424 26.33 -16.16 14.91
CA LYS A 424 26.58 -15.15 13.87
C LYS A 424 25.68 -15.30 12.66
N ASP A 425 24.80 -16.30 12.67
CA ASP A 425 24.05 -16.71 11.49
C ASP A 425 22.53 -16.68 11.73
N SER A 426 22.05 -16.98 12.95
CA SER A 426 20.64 -16.69 13.30
C SER A 426 20.29 -15.20 13.25
N PRO A 427 21.15 -14.26 13.67
CA PRO A 427 20.83 -12.83 13.60
C PRO A 427 20.58 -12.31 12.18
N ILE A 428 21.09 -12.99 11.16
CA ILE A 428 20.87 -12.66 9.75
C ILE A 428 19.41 -12.92 9.33
N GLY A 429 18.66 -13.78 10.04
CA GLY A 429 17.26 -14.09 9.73
C GLY A 429 17.05 -14.97 8.50
N ASN A 430 15.80 -15.37 8.23
CA ASN A 430 15.42 -16.04 6.98
C ASN A 430 15.31 -15.02 5.83
N TRP A 431 15.07 -15.45 4.58
CA TRP A 431 14.93 -14.56 3.42
C TRP A 431 16.09 -13.56 3.27
N ARG A 432 17.30 -14.11 3.34
CA ARG A 432 18.53 -13.33 3.53
C ARG A 432 19.27 -12.97 2.24
N ALA A 433 18.62 -13.07 1.07
CA ALA A 433 19.23 -12.79 -0.22
C ALA A 433 20.66 -13.40 -0.34
N GLN A 434 21.67 -12.59 -0.67
CA GLN A 434 23.09 -12.96 -0.74
C GLN A 434 23.86 -12.65 0.57
N GLY A 435 23.17 -12.54 1.70
CA GLY A 435 23.77 -12.35 3.02
C GLY A 435 24.67 -13.53 3.40
N GLU A 436 25.95 -13.25 3.65
CA GLU A 436 26.96 -14.28 3.91
C GLU A 436 26.68 -15.01 5.24
N ALA A 437 26.69 -16.34 5.22
CA ALA A 437 26.48 -17.16 6.41
C ALA A 437 27.55 -16.87 7.49
N ASN A 438 27.13 -16.76 8.74
CA ASN A 438 28.00 -16.43 9.90
C ASN A 438 28.71 -15.05 9.80
N SER A 439 28.21 -14.12 8.99
CA SER A 439 28.79 -12.78 8.85
C SER A 439 28.36 -11.78 9.91
N ALA A 440 27.24 -12.02 10.61
CA ALA A 440 26.75 -11.06 11.59
C ALA A 440 27.67 -10.97 12.81
N ILE A 441 27.72 -9.80 13.43
CA ILE A 441 28.39 -9.62 14.72
C ILE A 441 27.55 -10.30 15.80
N SER A 442 28.12 -11.28 16.52
CA SER A 442 27.40 -11.97 17.60
C SER A 442 27.17 -11.08 18.81
N VAL A 443 26.20 -11.43 19.67
CA VAL A 443 25.96 -10.71 20.95
C VAL A 443 27.23 -10.65 21.80
N LEU A 444 27.98 -11.75 21.85
CA LEU A 444 29.25 -11.85 22.56
C LEU A 444 30.32 -10.92 21.97
N GLU A 445 30.45 -10.87 20.64
CA GLU A 445 31.38 -9.97 19.95
C GLU A 445 31.01 -8.50 20.22
N GLY A 446 29.73 -8.13 20.07
CA GLY A 446 29.25 -6.77 20.34
C GLY A 446 29.48 -6.32 21.78
N ILE A 447 29.20 -7.19 22.76
CA ILE A 447 29.47 -6.89 24.18
C ILE A 447 30.97 -6.71 24.42
N LYS A 448 31.84 -7.54 23.82
CA LYS A 448 33.29 -7.37 23.91
C LYS A 448 33.78 -6.07 23.27
N ASN A 449 33.17 -5.66 22.16
CA ASN A 449 33.49 -4.41 21.48
C ASN A 449 33.10 -3.18 22.31
N ALA A 450 31.97 -3.26 23.02
CA ALA A 450 31.46 -2.15 23.82
C ALA A 450 32.04 -2.07 25.24
N ALA A 451 32.40 -3.22 25.84
CA ALA A 451 32.87 -3.27 27.21
C ALA A 451 34.25 -2.62 27.40
N GLY A 452 34.42 -1.92 28.52
CA GLY A 452 35.73 -1.39 28.93
C GLY A 452 36.72 -2.50 29.29
N LYS A 453 38.02 -2.21 29.20
CA LYS A 453 39.11 -3.17 29.49
C LYS A 453 39.06 -3.79 30.89
N ASP A 454 38.41 -3.13 31.84
CA ASP A 454 38.28 -3.57 33.23
C ASP A 454 37.05 -4.47 33.47
N VAL A 455 36.23 -4.72 32.44
CA VAL A 455 35.07 -5.60 32.52
C VAL A 455 35.46 -6.99 32.05
N LYS A 456 35.31 -7.98 32.93
CA LYS A 456 35.51 -9.38 32.62
C LYS A 456 34.26 -9.95 31.96
N ILE A 457 34.42 -10.50 30.76
CA ILE A 457 33.34 -11.17 30.03
C ILE A 457 33.61 -12.67 30.03
N ASN A 458 32.65 -13.45 30.52
CA ASN A 458 32.69 -14.91 30.46
C ASN A 458 31.56 -15.42 29.59
N TYR A 459 31.83 -16.48 28.82
CA TYR A 459 30.86 -17.06 27.91
C TYR A 459 30.60 -18.53 28.21
N ALA A 460 29.32 -18.92 28.14
CA ALA A 460 28.91 -20.30 28.09
C ALA A 460 27.66 -20.49 27.21
N LYS A 461 27.76 -21.34 26.19
CA LYS A 461 26.64 -21.64 25.29
C LYS A 461 25.42 -22.24 26.01
N GLY A 462 25.64 -23.08 27.02
CA GLY A 462 24.58 -23.80 27.74
C GLY A 462 24.11 -25.05 27.00
N ALA A 463 23.50 -24.90 25.83
CA ALA A 463 23.14 -26.00 24.93
C ALA A 463 23.21 -25.53 23.47
N ASP A 464 23.33 -26.48 22.53
CA ASP A 464 23.02 -26.21 21.12
C ASP A 464 21.51 -26.06 20.94
N HIS A 465 21.07 -25.22 20.00
CA HIS A 465 19.66 -24.99 19.71
C HIS A 465 19.21 -25.72 18.44
N GLY A 466 19.54 -25.18 17.27
CA GLY A 466 19.46 -25.90 15.99
C GLY A 466 20.59 -26.92 15.87
N ILE A 467 20.29 -28.14 15.44
CA ILE A 467 21.27 -29.21 15.19
C ILE A 467 21.11 -29.75 13.76
N GLY A 468 22.23 -30.04 13.11
CA GLY A 468 22.26 -30.45 11.70
C GLY A 468 22.45 -29.27 10.75
N GLU A 469 22.12 -29.48 9.48
CA GLU A 469 22.28 -28.49 8.42
C GLU A 469 21.10 -27.50 8.43
N ARG A 470 21.41 -26.20 8.35
CA ARG A 470 20.42 -25.15 8.07
C ARG A 470 20.20 -25.10 6.57
N SER A 471 18.94 -25.22 6.16
CA SER A 471 18.55 -25.25 4.75
C SER A 471 17.21 -24.55 4.59
N PHE A 472 17.05 -23.82 3.49
CA PHE A 472 15.79 -23.17 3.14
C PHE A 472 14.68 -24.20 2.88
N LEU A 473 14.99 -25.27 2.13
CA LEU A 473 14.01 -26.29 1.73
C LEU A 473 13.78 -27.39 2.78
N MET A 474 14.70 -27.58 3.73
CA MET A 474 14.62 -28.67 4.70
C MET A 474 14.24 -28.19 6.10
N PRO A 475 13.50 -29.00 6.88
CA PRO A 475 13.10 -28.65 8.23
C PRO A 475 14.31 -28.59 9.18
N LEU A 476 14.33 -27.59 10.05
CA LEU A 476 15.33 -27.48 11.12
C LEU A 476 15.04 -28.50 12.22
N LYS A 477 16.10 -29.12 12.77
CA LYS A 477 15.98 -29.99 13.94
C LYS A 477 16.41 -29.22 15.20
N ILE A 478 15.55 -29.22 16.22
CA ILE A 478 15.83 -28.59 17.52
C ILE A 478 16.38 -29.62 18.51
N ASN A 479 17.39 -29.22 19.28
CA ASN A 479 17.93 -30.01 20.37
C ASN A 479 16.99 -30.02 21.58
N THR A 480 16.61 -31.22 22.03
CA THR A 480 15.71 -31.45 23.17
C THR A 480 16.32 -32.35 24.26
N THR A 481 17.55 -32.83 24.07
CA THR A 481 18.12 -33.88 24.93
C THR A 481 19.49 -33.55 25.50
N ASP A 482 20.38 -32.94 24.72
CA ASP A 482 21.75 -32.69 25.15
C ASP A 482 21.86 -31.46 26.07
N ARG A 483 22.04 -31.74 27.37
CA ARG A 483 22.25 -30.76 28.46
C ARG A 483 23.72 -30.63 28.87
N SER A 484 24.66 -31.19 28.11
CA SER A 484 26.07 -31.31 28.52
C SER A 484 26.73 -29.97 28.90
N GLY A 485 26.29 -28.85 28.29
CA GLY A 485 26.80 -27.51 28.58
C GLY A 485 26.18 -26.80 29.79
N PHE A 486 25.08 -27.30 30.37
CA PHE A 486 24.35 -26.64 31.48
C PHE A 486 25.25 -26.37 32.68
N LYS A 487 26.02 -27.38 33.10
CA LYS A 487 26.91 -27.28 34.27
C LYS A 487 27.95 -26.16 34.13
N LYS A 488 28.42 -25.89 32.91
CA LYS A 488 29.35 -24.79 32.65
C LYS A 488 28.63 -23.45 32.71
N ALA A 489 27.44 -23.35 32.12
CA ALA A 489 26.62 -22.14 32.14
C ALA A 489 26.26 -21.72 33.58
N ILE A 490 25.74 -22.63 34.40
CA ILE A 490 25.38 -22.38 35.81
C ILE A 490 26.58 -21.83 36.58
N LYS A 491 27.74 -22.49 36.49
CA LYS A 491 28.98 -22.03 37.15
C LYS A 491 29.49 -20.68 36.66
N THR A 492 29.14 -20.29 35.44
CA THR A 492 29.52 -19.01 34.84
C THR A 492 28.62 -17.92 35.40
N ALA A 493 27.31 -18.18 35.50
CA ALA A 493 26.32 -17.28 36.10
C ALA A 493 26.53 -17.04 37.61
N GLU A 494 26.85 -18.09 38.38
CA GLU A 494 27.12 -18.00 39.84
C GLU A 494 28.18 -16.96 40.21
N LYS A 495 29.13 -16.70 39.31
CA LYS A 495 30.28 -15.82 39.57
C LYS A 495 30.11 -14.42 38.99
N ALA A 496 29.08 -14.20 38.18
CA ALA A 496 28.88 -12.95 37.46
C ALA A 496 28.09 -11.94 38.31
N ASP A 497 28.38 -10.66 38.11
CA ASP A 497 27.58 -9.57 38.68
C ASP A 497 26.23 -9.48 37.96
N LEU A 498 26.23 -9.79 36.66
CA LEU A 498 25.10 -9.75 35.75
C LEU A 498 25.22 -10.84 34.67
N VAL A 499 24.08 -11.40 34.28
CA VAL A 499 23.97 -12.37 33.19
C VAL A 499 23.20 -11.75 32.03
N VAL A 500 23.79 -11.76 30.83
CA VAL A 500 23.08 -11.53 29.57
C VAL A 500 22.71 -12.89 29.00
N MET A 501 21.41 -13.22 29.01
CA MET A 501 20.85 -14.43 28.44
C MET A 501 20.38 -14.16 27.01
N ALA A 502 21.04 -14.73 26.00
CA ALA A 502 20.64 -14.59 24.59
C ALA A 502 19.92 -15.86 24.12
N LEU A 503 18.59 -15.79 24.07
CA LEU A 503 17.67 -16.91 23.77
C LEU A 503 16.67 -16.50 22.68
N GLY A 504 15.94 -17.45 22.12
CA GLY A 504 14.88 -17.18 21.14
C GLY A 504 14.84 -18.23 20.04
N GLU A 505 14.89 -17.79 18.80
CA GLU A 505 14.75 -18.62 17.61
C GLU A 505 16.01 -18.62 16.74
N ASP A 506 16.27 -19.78 16.13
CA ASP A 506 17.14 -19.90 14.98
C ASP A 506 16.53 -19.13 13.78
N ALA A 507 17.35 -18.63 12.85
CA ALA A 507 16.87 -17.99 11.63
C ALA A 507 15.87 -18.86 10.84
N PHE A 508 16.04 -20.18 10.89
CA PHE A 508 15.20 -21.15 10.21
C PHE A 508 14.03 -21.66 11.10
N GLN A 509 13.80 -21.00 12.25
CA GLN A 509 12.58 -20.93 13.08
C GLN A 509 11.35 -20.34 12.38
N ALA A 510 11.60 -19.32 11.56
CA ALA A 510 10.60 -18.47 10.92
C ALA A 510 10.91 -18.34 9.42
N GLY A 511 10.02 -17.69 8.69
CA GLY A 511 9.99 -17.66 7.22
C GLY A 511 9.05 -18.72 6.64
N GLU A 512 9.14 -18.89 5.33
CA GLU A 512 8.26 -19.78 4.57
C GLU A 512 8.35 -21.25 5.02
N GLY A 513 7.20 -21.92 5.09
CA GLY A 513 7.03 -23.33 5.46
C GLY A 513 7.32 -23.65 6.94
N ARG A 514 7.47 -22.63 7.80
CA ARG A 514 8.01 -22.78 9.18
C ARG A 514 7.04 -22.38 10.29
N SER A 515 5.76 -22.70 10.11
CA SER A 515 4.74 -22.51 11.15
C SER A 515 5.04 -23.31 12.42
N GLN A 516 4.75 -22.72 13.59
CA GLN A 516 5.02 -23.32 14.89
C GLN A 516 3.74 -23.47 15.71
N VAL A 517 3.48 -24.68 16.22
CA VAL A 517 2.40 -24.90 17.20
C VAL A 517 2.80 -24.37 18.59
N ASN A 518 4.10 -24.44 18.92
CA ASN A 518 4.65 -23.90 20.16
C ASN A 518 5.48 -22.66 19.82
N ILE A 519 5.02 -21.49 20.26
CA ILE A 519 5.67 -20.19 20.06
C ILE A 519 6.45 -19.72 21.29
N GLY A 520 6.72 -20.61 22.25
CA GLY A 520 7.61 -20.33 23.38
C GLY A 520 9.09 -20.57 23.05
N LEU A 521 9.95 -20.56 24.08
CA LEU A 521 11.37 -20.89 23.93
C LEU A 521 11.57 -22.38 23.61
N ALA A 522 11.78 -22.70 22.34
CA ALA A 522 11.91 -24.07 21.86
C ALA A 522 13.15 -24.80 22.40
N GLY A 523 13.04 -26.12 22.53
CA GLY A 523 14.12 -27.01 22.96
C GLY A 523 14.42 -26.89 24.45
N LEU A 524 15.71 -26.78 24.78
CA LEU A 524 16.21 -26.74 26.16
C LEU A 524 16.37 -25.31 26.73
N GLN A 525 15.97 -24.28 25.97
CA GLN A 525 16.24 -22.89 26.33
C GLN A 525 15.49 -22.43 27.57
N GLN A 526 14.20 -22.77 27.70
CA GLN A 526 13.41 -22.45 28.89
C GLN A 526 14.02 -23.08 30.17
N GLU A 527 14.36 -24.37 30.10
CA GLU A 527 15.01 -25.09 31.22
C GLU A 527 16.35 -24.44 31.58
N LEU A 528 17.15 -24.05 30.59
CA LEU A 528 18.42 -23.34 30.82
C LEU A 528 18.19 -22.01 31.54
N LEU A 529 17.22 -21.20 31.10
CA LEU A 529 16.90 -19.92 31.72
C LEU A 529 16.51 -20.08 33.20
N GLU A 530 15.66 -21.06 33.51
CA GLU A 530 15.24 -21.38 34.87
C GLU A 530 16.40 -21.82 35.77
N GLU A 531 17.29 -22.68 35.25
CA GLU A 531 18.48 -23.12 35.99
C GLU A 531 19.47 -21.99 36.26
N ILE A 532 19.62 -21.05 35.33
CA ILE A 532 20.46 -19.86 35.53
C ILE A 532 19.82 -18.91 36.54
N TYR A 533 18.51 -18.68 36.46
CA TYR A 533 17.78 -17.83 37.40
C TYR A 533 17.90 -18.30 38.86
N LYS A 534 17.96 -19.63 39.09
CA LYS A 534 18.17 -20.21 40.44
C LYS A 534 19.48 -19.80 41.09
N VAL A 535 20.52 -19.51 40.30
CA VAL A 535 21.85 -19.16 40.81
C VAL A 535 22.21 -17.69 40.67
N ASN A 536 21.55 -16.97 39.76
CA ASN A 536 21.73 -15.53 39.58
C ASN A 536 20.45 -14.89 39.02
N GLN A 537 19.84 -13.97 39.78
CA GLN A 537 18.60 -13.28 39.38
C GLN A 537 18.85 -11.97 38.62
N ASN A 538 20.09 -11.49 38.52
CA ASN A 538 20.44 -10.29 37.77
C ASN A 538 20.59 -10.65 36.28
N ILE A 539 19.47 -11.01 35.65
CA ILE A 539 19.42 -11.45 34.25
C ILE A 539 18.84 -10.35 33.37
N VAL A 540 19.55 -10.06 32.28
CA VAL A 540 18.99 -9.38 31.11
C VAL A 540 18.72 -10.45 30.05
N LEU A 541 17.45 -10.67 29.72
CA LEU A 541 17.06 -11.57 28.63
C LEU A 541 17.01 -10.78 27.32
N VAL A 542 17.83 -11.18 26.36
CA VAL A 542 17.85 -10.68 24.99
C VAL A 542 17.20 -11.73 24.10
N LEU A 543 16.04 -11.41 23.54
CA LEU A 543 15.27 -12.29 22.67
C LEU A 543 15.65 -12.02 21.20
N ILE A 544 16.15 -13.04 20.50
CA ILE A 544 16.44 -13.01 19.07
C ILE A 544 15.41 -13.91 18.38
N ASN A 545 14.45 -13.35 17.66
CA ASN A 545 13.27 -14.07 17.17
C ASN A 545 12.67 -13.41 15.91
N GLY A 546 11.91 -14.18 15.13
CA GLY A 546 11.21 -13.69 13.93
C GLY A 546 9.73 -13.39 14.16
N ARG A 547 9.14 -13.86 15.27
CA ARG A 547 7.71 -13.74 15.60
C ARG A 547 7.50 -13.32 17.06
N PRO A 548 6.28 -12.90 17.46
CA PRO A 548 5.92 -12.83 18.87
C PRO A 548 6.13 -14.17 19.56
N LEU A 549 6.62 -14.15 20.80
CA LEU A 549 6.87 -15.36 21.59
C LEU A 549 6.00 -15.40 22.85
N GLU A 550 5.60 -16.61 23.25
CA GLU A 550 5.01 -16.88 24.55
C GLU A 550 6.11 -16.86 25.63
N ILE A 551 6.19 -15.77 26.40
CA ILE A 551 7.27 -15.52 27.38
C ILE A 551 6.75 -15.20 28.79
N THR A 552 5.55 -15.65 29.14
CA THR A 552 4.88 -15.33 30.41
C THR A 552 5.76 -15.58 31.63
N TRP A 553 6.39 -16.76 31.72
CA TRP A 553 7.31 -17.06 32.83
C TRP A 553 8.47 -16.07 32.92
N ALA A 554 9.07 -15.70 31.78
CA ALA A 554 10.17 -14.75 31.76
C ALA A 554 9.71 -13.35 32.15
N SER A 555 8.54 -12.90 31.68
CA SER A 555 7.94 -11.61 32.06
C SER A 555 7.72 -11.51 33.58
N GLU A 556 7.31 -12.60 34.23
CA GLU A 556 7.09 -12.62 35.68
C GLU A 556 8.38 -12.67 36.50
N ASN A 557 9.42 -13.36 36.02
CA ASN A 557 10.59 -13.71 36.84
C ASN A 557 11.86 -12.93 36.48
N ILE A 558 12.03 -12.51 35.24
CA ILE A 558 13.26 -11.85 34.77
C ILE A 558 13.11 -10.33 34.91
N PRO A 559 14.12 -9.62 35.45
CA PRO A 559 14.02 -8.19 35.72
C PRO A 559 14.12 -7.33 34.45
N ALA A 560 14.90 -7.74 33.45
CA ALA A 560 15.04 -6.99 32.20
C ALA A 560 14.89 -7.87 30.96
N ILE A 561 14.09 -7.41 30.00
CA ILE A 561 13.80 -8.14 28.75
C ILE A 561 13.88 -7.15 27.58
N ALA A 562 14.72 -7.46 26.60
CA ALA A 562 14.83 -6.74 25.34
C ALA A 562 14.54 -7.70 24.18
N VAL A 563 13.61 -7.33 23.31
CA VAL A 563 13.39 -8.01 22.03
C VAL A 563 14.32 -7.39 21.01
N ALA A 564 15.35 -8.13 20.68
CA ALA A 564 16.27 -7.76 19.62
C ALA A 564 15.74 -8.16 18.24
N TRP A 565 14.83 -9.14 18.12
CA TRP A 565 14.50 -9.72 16.82
C TRP A 565 15.74 -10.32 16.14
N GLN A 566 15.66 -10.59 14.84
CA GLN A 566 16.82 -10.92 13.98
C GLN A 566 17.27 -9.63 13.27
N LEU A 567 18.31 -8.97 13.79
CA LEU A 567 18.71 -7.59 13.43
C LEU A 567 19.63 -7.46 12.21
N GLY A 568 20.01 -8.55 11.56
CA GLY A 568 20.94 -8.52 10.44
C GLY A 568 22.42 -8.43 10.84
N SER A 569 23.23 -7.85 9.96
CA SER A 569 24.70 -7.94 9.98
C SER A 569 25.33 -7.33 11.24
N GLU A 570 24.76 -6.25 11.78
CA GLU A 570 25.31 -5.52 12.93
C GLU A 570 24.61 -5.82 14.27
N SER A 571 23.86 -6.92 14.33
CA SER A 571 23.02 -7.30 15.47
C SER A 571 23.71 -7.15 16.84
N GLY A 572 24.87 -7.78 17.03
CA GLY A 572 25.57 -7.75 18.32
C GLY A 572 26.02 -6.35 18.71
N ASN A 573 26.47 -5.53 17.76
CA ASN A 573 26.88 -4.15 18.03
C ASN A 573 25.68 -3.27 18.40
N ALA A 574 24.53 -3.44 17.73
CA ALA A 574 23.29 -2.74 18.05
C ALA A 574 22.74 -3.13 19.44
N ILE A 575 22.73 -4.43 19.75
CA ILE A 575 22.35 -4.93 21.08
C ILE A 575 23.27 -4.33 22.15
N ALA A 576 24.59 -4.31 21.90
CA ALA A 576 25.52 -3.71 22.84
C ALA A 576 25.32 -2.20 22.99
N ASP A 577 24.93 -1.47 21.95
CA ASP A 577 24.62 -0.04 22.06
C ASP A 577 23.45 0.22 23.02
N VAL A 578 22.41 -0.61 22.95
CA VAL A 578 21.29 -0.55 23.91
C VAL A 578 21.76 -0.97 25.30
N LEU A 579 22.36 -2.15 25.46
CA LEU A 579 22.74 -2.69 26.77
C LEU A 579 23.64 -1.72 27.54
N PHE A 580 24.61 -1.08 26.88
CA PHE A 580 25.55 -0.15 27.52
C PHE A 580 25.08 1.31 27.52
N GLY A 581 23.86 1.61 27.08
CA GLY A 581 23.28 2.96 27.13
C GLY A 581 23.89 3.95 26.13
N LYS A 582 24.52 3.47 25.06
CA LYS A 582 24.94 4.32 23.92
C LYS A 582 23.75 4.72 23.06
N TYR A 583 22.66 3.97 23.15
CA TYR A 583 21.38 4.28 22.55
C TYR A 583 20.28 4.05 23.58
N ASN A 584 19.39 5.02 23.74
CA ASN A 584 18.18 4.89 24.53
C ASN A 584 17.09 4.23 23.65
N PRO A 585 16.60 3.02 23.98
CA PRO A 585 15.62 2.33 23.17
C PRO A 585 14.32 3.16 23.07
N SER A 586 13.78 3.21 21.85
CA SER A 586 12.53 3.91 21.51
C SER A 586 11.56 3.08 20.68
N ALA A 587 11.97 1.85 20.30
CA ALA A 587 11.18 0.95 19.49
C ALA A 587 9.88 0.55 20.21
N LYS A 588 8.81 0.35 19.44
CA LYS A 588 7.49 -0.07 19.91
C LYS A 588 7.03 -1.31 19.15
N LEU A 589 6.39 -2.27 19.83
CA LEU A 589 5.91 -3.51 19.22
C LEU A 589 4.91 -3.24 18.07
N PRO A 590 5.15 -3.75 16.85
CA PRO A 590 4.19 -3.67 15.75
C PRO A 590 3.14 -4.80 15.79
N VAL A 591 3.24 -5.69 16.78
CA VAL A 591 2.39 -6.86 16.96
C VAL A 591 2.28 -7.20 18.45
N SER A 592 1.11 -7.66 18.87
CA SER A 592 0.80 -8.04 20.25
C SER A 592 1.53 -9.34 20.64
N PHE A 593 2.06 -9.39 21.86
CA PHE A 593 2.68 -10.60 22.41
C PHE A 593 1.67 -11.41 23.23
N PRO A 594 1.42 -12.68 22.91
CA PRO A 594 0.48 -13.52 23.64
C PRO A 594 1.04 -14.00 24.97
N ARG A 595 0.13 -14.32 25.89
CA ARG A 595 0.38 -15.05 27.14
C ARG A 595 0.43 -16.55 26.94
N ALA A 596 -0.32 -17.04 25.96
CA ALA A 596 -0.41 -18.43 25.58
C ALA A 596 -0.76 -18.52 24.09
N VAL A 597 -0.22 -19.52 23.38
CA VAL A 597 -0.60 -19.77 21.97
C VAL A 597 -2.09 -19.99 21.75
N GLY A 598 -2.81 -20.44 22.78
CA GLY A 598 -4.28 -20.59 22.76
C GLY A 598 -5.06 -19.28 22.63
N GLN A 599 -4.39 -18.13 22.75
CA GLN A 599 -5.00 -16.82 22.51
C GLN A 599 -5.07 -16.46 21.01
N GLU A 600 -4.31 -17.14 20.16
CA GLU A 600 -4.23 -16.79 18.74
C GLU A 600 -5.54 -17.09 17.99
N PRO A 601 -6.05 -16.16 17.16
CA PRO A 601 -5.44 -14.86 16.81
C PRO A 601 -5.60 -13.77 17.90
N LEU A 602 -4.50 -13.08 18.24
CA LEU A 602 -4.46 -11.97 19.22
C LEU A 602 -4.04 -10.66 18.55
N TYR A 603 -4.78 -9.57 18.80
CA TYR A 603 -4.52 -8.26 18.20
C TYR A 603 -5.25 -7.12 18.94
N TYR A 604 -4.82 -5.87 18.78
CA TYR A 604 -5.35 -4.73 19.54
C TYR A 604 -6.68 -4.16 19.00
N ASN A 605 -6.85 -4.14 17.67
CA ASN A 605 -8.03 -3.58 16.99
C ASN A 605 -9.18 -4.61 16.89
N GLN A 606 -9.44 -5.32 17.99
CA GLN A 606 -10.56 -6.26 18.11
C GLN A 606 -11.91 -5.53 18.20
N LYS A 607 -12.97 -6.23 17.81
CA LYS A 607 -14.35 -5.75 18.05
C LYS A 607 -14.70 -5.93 19.53
N ASN A 608 -15.60 -5.10 20.06
CA ASN A 608 -15.96 -5.12 21.48
C ASN A 608 -16.72 -6.37 21.94
N THR A 609 -17.36 -7.09 21.00
CA THR A 609 -18.35 -8.16 21.26
C THR A 609 -19.62 -7.66 21.98
N GLY A 610 -20.63 -8.53 22.10
CA GLY A 610 -21.84 -8.22 22.88
C GLY A 610 -21.68 -8.38 24.40
N ARG A 611 -20.55 -8.94 24.89
CA ARG A 611 -20.27 -9.20 26.31
C ARG A 611 -18.78 -9.00 26.63
N PRO A 612 -18.27 -7.75 26.58
CA PRO A 612 -16.83 -7.45 26.64
C PRO A 612 -16.17 -7.79 27.98
N SER A 613 -16.83 -7.55 29.11
CA SER A 613 -16.29 -7.73 30.45
C SER A 613 -17.39 -8.03 31.48
N ASN A 614 -17.03 -8.70 32.56
CA ASN A 614 -17.86 -8.92 33.74
C ASN A 614 -16.97 -9.27 34.94
N ASP A 615 -17.27 -8.74 36.13
CA ASP A 615 -16.46 -8.97 37.34
C ASP A 615 -17.03 -10.09 38.25
N GLU A 616 -18.25 -10.59 37.97
CA GLU A 616 -19.00 -11.48 38.87
C GLU A 616 -19.36 -12.84 38.24
N HIS A 617 -19.44 -12.94 36.91
CA HIS A 617 -19.99 -14.07 36.18
C HIS A 617 -19.14 -14.47 34.98
N VAL A 618 -19.17 -15.76 34.60
CA VAL A 618 -18.38 -16.34 33.51
C VAL A 618 -18.93 -16.08 32.10
N THR A 619 -20.09 -15.45 31.98
CA THR A 619 -20.79 -15.29 30.68
C THR A 619 -20.34 -14.04 29.93
N TYR A 620 -19.03 -13.85 29.74
CA TYR A 620 -18.42 -12.75 28.98
C TYR A 620 -17.27 -13.29 28.12
N SER A 621 -16.76 -12.48 27.18
CA SER A 621 -15.69 -12.87 26.25
C SER A 621 -14.33 -12.86 26.96
N ALA A 622 -13.92 -14.01 27.50
CA ALA A 622 -12.63 -14.24 28.14
C ALA A 622 -12.28 -15.73 28.20
N TYR A 623 -11.07 -16.05 28.66
CA TYR A 623 -10.63 -17.41 29.00
C TYR A 623 -10.83 -17.69 30.50
N THR A 624 -10.94 -18.96 30.88
CA THR A 624 -11.12 -19.38 32.29
C THR A 624 -9.81 -19.62 33.04
N ASP A 625 -8.71 -19.76 32.30
CA ASP A 625 -7.41 -20.23 32.76
C ASP A 625 -6.25 -19.28 32.41
N GLU A 626 -6.52 -18.21 31.66
CA GLU A 626 -5.56 -17.15 31.35
C GLU A 626 -6.28 -15.79 31.19
N LYS A 627 -5.57 -14.69 31.42
CA LYS A 627 -6.08 -13.35 31.12
C LYS A 627 -6.30 -13.20 29.62
N LYS A 628 -7.35 -12.50 29.21
CA LYS A 628 -7.63 -12.24 27.78
C LYS A 628 -6.69 -11.22 27.14
N ASP A 629 -6.12 -10.31 27.93
CA ASP A 629 -5.29 -9.23 27.40
C ASP A 629 -3.90 -9.74 27.00
N ALA A 630 -3.30 -9.08 26.00
CA ALA A 630 -1.93 -9.33 25.59
C ALA A 630 -0.95 -9.26 26.76
N LEU A 631 0.14 -10.02 26.70
CA LEU A 631 1.25 -9.91 27.63
C LEU A 631 1.91 -8.53 27.48
N TYR A 632 2.19 -8.15 26.23
CA TYR A 632 2.60 -6.82 25.84
C TYR A 632 1.73 -6.38 24.63
N PRO A 633 1.02 -5.25 24.72
CA PRO A 633 0.09 -4.84 23.67
C PRO A 633 0.81 -4.22 22.47
N PHE A 634 0.10 -4.10 21.34
CA PHE A 634 0.54 -3.30 20.19
C PHE A 634 0.99 -1.90 20.61
N GLY A 635 2.07 -1.42 20.00
CA GLY A 635 2.67 -0.12 20.26
C GLY A 635 3.45 -0.06 21.58
N PHE A 636 3.64 -1.16 22.31
CA PHE A 636 4.36 -1.14 23.59
C PHE A 636 5.88 -1.15 23.43
N GLY A 637 6.57 -0.36 24.23
CA GLY A 637 8.04 -0.36 24.35
C GLY A 637 8.49 0.68 25.34
N LEU A 638 9.38 0.30 26.25
CA LEU A 638 9.93 1.16 27.29
C LEU A 638 11.14 1.95 26.77
N SER A 639 11.50 2.98 27.53
CA SER A 639 12.71 3.78 27.36
C SER A 639 13.57 3.74 28.63
N TYR A 640 14.79 4.25 28.56
CA TYR A 640 15.60 4.57 29.75
C TYR A 640 15.20 5.88 30.42
N THR A 641 14.27 6.62 29.81
CA THR A 641 13.61 7.78 30.42
C THR A 641 12.12 7.53 30.54
N ASP A 642 11.43 8.41 31.25
CA ASP A 642 9.97 8.37 31.43
C ASP A 642 9.32 9.54 30.70
N PHE A 643 8.19 9.27 30.04
CA PHE A 643 7.39 10.28 29.37
C PHE A 643 6.03 10.43 30.04
N GLU A 644 5.64 11.67 30.30
CA GLU A 644 4.32 12.02 30.82
C GLU A 644 3.49 12.65 29.70
N TYR A 645 2.27 12.16 29.54
CA TYR A 645 1.26 12.72 28.64
C TYR A 645 0.31 13.60 29.44
N GLY A 646 0.21 14.87 29.06
CA GLY A 646 -0.79 15.81 29.57
C GLY A 646 -2.22 15.47 29.12
N ASP A 647 -3.16 16.34 29.42
CA ASP A 647 -4.55 16.16 29.01
C ASP A 647 -4.70 16.26 27.49
N LEU A 648 -5.44 15.33 26.90
CA LEU A 648 -5.82 15.36 25.49
C LEU A 648 -6.96 16.35 25.27
N SER A 649 -6.80 17.28 24.33
CA SER A 649 -7.78 18.31 24.01
C SER A 649 -8.13 18.31 22.52
N LEU A 650 -9.34 18.76 22.18
CA LEU A 650 -9.78 18.94 20.79
C LEU A 650 -10.01 20.41 20.47
N SER A 651 -9.82 20.81 19.22
CA SER A 651 -10.19 22.15 18.75
C SER A 651 -11.71 22.39 18.74
N SER A 652 -12.50 21.31 18.64
CA SER A 652 -13.96 21.32 18.68
C SER A 652 -14.47 19.94 19.13
N GLU A 653 -15.60 19.92 19.84
CA GLU A 653 -16.33 18.69 20.19
C GLU A 653 -17.29 18.25 19.08
N GLU A 654 -17.46 19.08 18.05
CA GLU A 654 -18.32 18.82 16.89
C GLU A 654 -17.52 19.02 15.60
N MET A 655 -17.64 18.06 14.68
CA MET A 655 -17.09 18.13 13.32
C MET A 655 -18.23 18.10 12.33
N GLU A 656 -18.34 19.12 11.48
CA GLU A 656 -19.28 19.11 10.35
C GLU A 656 -18.83 18.10 9.29
N ALA A 657 -19.75 17.63 8.44
CA ALA A 657 -19.39 16.82 7.27
C ALA A 657 -18.39 17.60 6.37
N GLY A 658 -17.38 16.90 5.85
CA GLY A 658 -16.23 17.48 5.14
C GLY A 658 -15.31 18.36 6.00
N GLY A 659 -15.57 18.46 7.30
CA GLY A 659 -14.79 19.28 8.24
C GLY A 659 -13.54 18.59 8.78
N ARG A 660 -12.83 19.32 9.65
CA ARG A 660 -11.64 18.82 10.37
C ARG A 660 -11.54 19.41 11.77
N ILE A 661 -10.95 18.64 12.68
CA ILE A 661 -10.60 19.08 14.04
C ILE A 661 -9.13 18.73 14.34
N GLN A 662 -8.56 19.37 15.35
CA GLN A 662 -7.21 19.09 15.84
C GLN A 662 -7.30 18.39 17.20
N ALA A 663 -6.56 17.30 17.37
CA ALA A 663 -6.36 16.63 18.65
C ALA A 663 -4.95 16.92 19.16
N SER A 664 -4.85 17.51 20.35
CA SER A 664 -3.60 18.07 20.90
C SER A 664 -3.27 17.48 22.27
N VAL A 665 -2.03 17.03 22.46
CA VAL A 665 -1.51 16.57 23.74
C VAL A 665 -0.13 17.17 24.02
N GLU A 666 0.16 17.52 25.27
CA GLU A 666 1.52 17.86 25.69
C GLU A 666 2.26 16.59 26.09
N LEU A 667 3.49 16.41 25.58
CA LEU A 667 4.39 15.33 25.94
C LEU A 667 5.60 15.91 26.66
N THR A 668 5.90 15.41 27.85
CA THR A 668 7.05 15.83 28.66
C THR A 668 7.98 14.66 28.92
N ASN A 669 9.29 14.85 28.73
CA ASN A 669 10.28 13.91 29.23
C ASN A 669 10.55 14.21 30.71
N THR A 670 10.08 13.34 31.60
CA THR A 670 10.19 13.50 33.06
C THR A 670 11.38 12.79 33.68
N GLY A 671 12.11 12.00 32.90
CA GLY A 671 13.30 11.28 33.40
C GLY A 671 14.59 12.08 33.25
N ASP A 672 15.71 11.38 33.45
CA ASP A 672 17.04 11.99 33.59
C ASP A 672 17.89 11.96 32.30
N VAL A 673 17.40 11.32 31.23
CA VAL A 673 18.14 11.18 29.96
C VAL A 673 17.28 11.59 28.76
N GLU A 674 17.92 12.04 27.69
CA GLU A 674 17.24 12.27 26.42
C GLU A 674 16.62 10.96 25.93
N GLY A 675 15.41 11.04 25.38
CA GLY A 675 14.72 9.90 24.81
C GLY A 675 13.87 10.29 23.61
N LYS A 676 13.55 9.28 22.80
CA LYS A 676 12.60 9.37 21.69
C LYS A 676 11.35 8.56 22.06
N GLU A 677 10.18 9.15 21.89
CA GLU A 677 8.88 8.51 22.11
C GLU A 677 8.08 8.48 20.82
N ILE A 678 7.30 7.42 20.61
CA ILE A 678 6.38 7.30 19.47
C ILE A 678 4.96 7.54 19.98
N VAL A 679 4.48 8.76 19.79
CA VAL A 679 3.12 9.18 20.15
C VAL A 679 2.14 8.61 19.13
N GLN A 680 1.14 7.87 19.59
CA GLN A 680 0.22 7.13 18.73
C GLN A 680 -1.20 7.68 18.87
N LEU A 681 -1.84 8.00 17.74
CA LEU A 681 -3.24 8.41 17.65
C LEU A 681 -4.11 7.20 17.28
N TYR A 682 -5.12 6.94 18.09
CA TYR A 682 -6.17 5.96 17.78
C TYR A 682 -7.55 6.60 17.74
N ILE A 683 -8.44 6.06 16.94
CA ILE A 683 -9.84 6.47 16.87
C ILE A 683 -10.74 5.25 17.06
N ARG A 684 -11.88 5.47 17.73
CA ARG A 684 -12.98 4.52 17.79
C ARG A 684 -14.26 5.21 17.36
N ASP A 685 -14.93 4.63 16.39
CA ASP A 685 -16.32 4.92 16.07
C ASP A 685 -17.22 4.09 17.00
N LEU A 686 -18.07 4.77 17.78
CA LEU A 686 -18.88 4.13 18.82
C LEU A 686 -20.07 3.36 18.26
N VAL A 687 -20.69 3.87 17.20
CA VAL A 687 -21.94 3.33 16.64
C VAL A 687 -21.90 3.50 15.13
N ALA A 688 -21.88 2.36 14.44
CA ALA A 688 -21.89 2.34 12.99
C ALA A 688 -22.76 1.18 12.47
N SER A 689 -23.00 1.17 11.17
CA SER A 689 -23.77 0.15 10.46
C SER A 689 -23.13 -1.25 10.52
N THR A 690 -21.82 -1.32 10.82
CA THR A 690 -21.13 -2.56 11.18
C THR A 690 -20.38 -2.35 12.49
N THR A 691 -20.20 -3.41 13.28
CA THR A 691 -19.42 -3.29 14.53
C THR A 691 -17.99 -2.82 14.23
N ARG A 692 -17.57 -1.71 14.83
CA ARG A 692 -16.24 -1.13 14.67
C ARG A 692 -15.26 -1.68 15.72
N PRO A 693 -13.93 -1.67 15.44
CA PRO A 693 -12.94 -2.02 16.45
C PRO A 693 -13.02 -1.12 17.69
N VAL A 694 -12.55 -1.62 18.84
CA VAL A 694 -12.48 -0.82 20.07
C VAL A 694 -11.51 0.37 19.96
N LYS A 695 -10.59 0.33 18.99
CA LYS A 695 -9.75 1.43 18.52
C LYS A 695 -8.97 1.00 17.27
N GLU A 696 -8.58 1.94 16.43
CA GLU A 696 -7.74 1.75 15.24
C GLU A 696 -6.68 2.86 15.20
N LEU A 697 -5.44 2.51 14.88
CA LEU A 697 -4.34 3.46 14.69
C LEU A 697 -4.65 4.30 13.45
N LYS A 698 -4.58 5.62 13.59
CA LYS A 698 -4.83 6.59 12.51
C LYS A 698 -3.68 7.57 12.29
N GLY A 699 -2.70 7.58 13.20
CA GLY A 699 -1.51 8.42 13.07
C GLY A 699 -0.47 8.12 14.13
N PHE A 700 0.76 8.56 13.89
CA PHE A 700 1.82 8.58 14.90
C PHE A 700 2.82 9.70 14.62
N GLU A 701 3.48 10.20 15.67
CA GLU A 701 4.59 11.14 15.58
C GLU A 701 5.74 10.65 16.47
N ALA A 702 6.96 10.68 15.93
CA ALA A 702 8.16 10.34 16.66
C ALA A 702 8.83 11.61 17.20
N VAL A 703 9.01 11.70 18.52
CA VAL A 703 9.43 12.95 19.19
C VAL A 703 10.63 12.68 20.08
N THR A 704 11.72 13.41 19.87
CA THR A 704 12.89 13.40 20.76
C THR A 704 12.80 14.58 21.73
N LEU A 705 13.00 14.32 23.02
CA LEU A 705 12.96 15.34 24.08
C LEU A 705 14.14 15.20 25.03
N ALA A 706 14.77 16.32 25.36
CA ALA A 706 15.73 16.41 26.44
C ALA A 706 15.04 16.28 27.82
N PRO A 707 15.77 15.95 28.90
CA PRO A 707 15.21 15.91 30.26
C PRO A 707 14.50 17.22 30.65
N GLY A 708 13.24 17.12 31.08
CA GLY A 708 12.38 18.24 31.45
C GLY A 708 11.79 19.03 30.28
N GLU A 709 12.11 18.69 29.03
CA GLU A 709 11.53 19.32 27.84
C GLU A 709 10.08 18.86 27.65
N SER A 710 9.22 19.79 27.21
CA SER A 710 7.83 19.52 26.86
C SER A 710 7.54 19.99 25.45
N LYS A 711 6.79 19.21 24.67
CA LYS A 711 6.37 19.55 23.31
C LYS A 711 4.88 19.26 23.15
N ARG A 712 4.16 20.21 22.53
CA ARG A 712 2.78 19.99 22.07
C ARG A 712 2.80 19.20 20.76
N ILE A 713 1.99 18.15 20.71
CA ILE A 713 1.80 17.27 19.56
C ILE A 713 0.36 17.47 19.07
N ASP A 714 0.20 17.71 17.78
CA ASP A 714 -1.09 18.02 17.15
C ASP A 714 -1.36 17.01 16.02
N PHE A 715 -2.53 16.37 16.06
CA PHE A 715 -3.02 15.50 14.99
C PHE A 715 -4.27 16.08 14.35
N THR A 716 -4.27 16.19 13.02
CA THR A 716 -5.47 16.52 12.25
C THR A 716 -6.38 15.30 12.14
N ILE A 717 -7.66 15.49 12.45
CA ILE A 717 -8.73 14.53 12.22
C ILE A 717 -9.67 15.14 11.19
N ASP A 718 -9.75 14.53 10.01
CA ASP A 718 -10.68 14.87 8.94
C ASP A 718 -11.65 13.71 8.69
N GLU A 719 -12.62 13.90 7.79
CA GLU A 719 -13.59 12.84 7.47
C GLU A 719 -12.93 11.62 6.82
N GLU A 720 -11.87 11.80 6.03
CA GLU A 720 -11.20 10.69 5.32
C GLU A 720 -10.65 9.66 6.30
N ILE A 721 -10.01 10.08 7.40
CA ILE A 721 -9.50 9.14 8.39
C ILE A 721 -10.60 8.40 9.17
N LEU A 722 -11.84 8.91 9.16
CA LEU A 722 -13.00 8.27 9.80
C LEU A 722 -13.71 7.26 8.88
N LYS A 723 -13.44 7.30 7.57
CA LYS A 723 -14.09 6.39 6.62
C LYS A 723 -13.77 4.93 6.93
N PHE A 724 -14.78 4.08 6.72
CA PHE A 724 -14.64 2.64 6.74
C PHE A 724 -15.52 2.00 5.68
N TYR A 725 -15.22 0.75 5.30
CA TYR A 725 -16.05 -0.01 4.37
C TYR A 725 -17.23 -0.63 5.10
N ASN A 726 -18.41 -0.09 4.84
CA ASN A 726 -19.60 -0.33 5.65
C ASN A 726 -20.51 -1.44 5.11
N VAL A 727 -21.67 -1.64 5.75
CA VAL A 727 -22.62 -2.72 5.38
C VAL A 727 -23.18 -2.56 3.97
N ASN A 728 -23.23 -1.32 3.48
CA ASN A 728 -23.72 -0.95 2.15
C ASN A 728 -22.64 -1.04 1.08
N LYS A 729 -21.45 -1.58 1.41
CA LYS A 729 -20.31 -1.72 0.49
C LYS A 729 -19.76 -0.38 -0.01
N LYS A 730 -19.87 0.66 0.82
CA LYS A 730 -19.36 2.02 0.54
C LYS A 730 -18.28 2.41 1.54
N TRP A 731 -17.33 3.21 1.09
CA TRP A 731 -16.34 3.89 1.95
C TRP A 731 -16.90 5.25 2.34
N GLU A 732 -17.39 5.37 3.56
CA GLU A 732 -17.96 6.60 4.08
C GLU A 732 -17.69 6.71 5.59
N ALA A 733 -17.74 7.94 6.11
CA ALA A 733 -17.79 8.19 7.53
C ALA A 733 -19.26 8.35 7.92
N GLU A 734 -19.70 7.61 8.92
CA GLU A 734 -21.07 7.72 9.41
C GLU A 734 -21.13 8.80 10.50
N ALA A 735 -22.15 9.66 10.44
CA ALA A 735 -22.39 10.64 11.49
C ALA A 735 -22.66 9.93 12.82
N GLY A 736 -22.09 10.45 13.90
CA GLY A 736 -22.12 9.77 15.19
C GLY A 736 -21.01 10.21 16.13
N ASP A 737 -20.90 9.51 17.25
CA ASP A 737 -19.94 9.81 18.29
C ASP A 737 -18.65 8.99 18.11
N PHE A 738 -17.52 9.67 18.25
CA PHE A 738 -16.19 9.10 18.14
C PHE A 738 -15.41 9.32 19.44
N GLU A 739 -14.55 8.35 19.79
CA GLU A 739 -13.52 8.51 20.82
C GLU A 739 -12.15 8.64 20.14
N VAL A 740 -11.38 9.65 20.55
CA VAL A 740 -9.99 9.87 20.16
C VAL A 740 -9.10 9.48 21.32
N PHE A 741 -8.03 8.75 21.03
CA PHE A 741 -7.06 8.31 22.01
C PHE A 741 -5.65 8.70 21.59
N VAL A 742 -4.85 9.15 22.56
CA VAL A 742 -3.43 9.44 22.32
C VAL A 742 -2.57 8.90 23.47
N GLY A 743 -1.46 8.26 23.16
CA GLY A 743 -0.51 7.76 24.16
C GLY A 743 0.66 7.00 23.55
N GLY A 744 1.45 6.33 24.39
CA GLY A 744 2.69 5.65 24.00
C GLY A 744 2.53 4.17 23.66
N ASN A 745 1.32 3.61 23.76
CA ASN A 745 0.93 2.27 23.31
C ASN A 745 -0.60 2.13 23.23
N SER A 746 -1.12 1.04 22.66
CA SER A 746 -2.57 0.83 22.44
C SER A 746 -3.43 0.58 23.71
N ARG A 747 -2.81 0.53 24.89
CA ARG A 747 -3.48 0.31 26.19
C ARG A 747 -3.45 1.57 27.06
N ASP A 748 -2.30 2.21 27.18
CA ASP A 748 -2.04 3.30 28.12
C ASP A 748 -2.25 4.64 27.39
N LEU A 749 -3.49 5.14 27.41
CA LEU A 749 -3.98 6.21 26.52
C LEU A 749 -4.77 7.29 27.27
N GLN A 750 -4.57 8.55 26.87
CA GLN A 750 -5.53 9.64 27.10
C GLN A 750 -6.73 9.50 26.16
N LYS A 751 -7.89 10.03 26.54
CA LYS A 751 -9.13 9.88 25.77
C LYS A 751 -10.04 11.11 25.83
N VAL A 752 -10.58 11.50 24.68
CA VAL A 752 -11.60 12.55 24.53
C VAL A 752 -12.62 12.14 23.46
N GLY A 753 -13.82 12.72 23.45
CA GLY A 753 -14.86 12.42 22.46
C GLY A 753 -15.22 13.63 21.59
N PHE A 754 -15.73 13.36 20.39
CA PHE A 754 -16.37 14.34 19.52
C PHE A 754 -17.50 13.70 18.72
N SER A 755 -18.37 14.51 18.10
CA SER A 755 -19.43 14.03 17.22
C SER A 755 -19.23 14.53 15.78
N LEU A 756 -19.28 13.63 14.81
CA LEU A 756 -19.45 13.97 13.40
C LEU A 756 -20.93 14.24 13.12
N LYS A 757 -21.25 15.42 12.56
CA LYS A 757 -22.63 15.81 12.23
C LYS A 757 -23.09 15.18 10.93
N GLU A 758 -24.41 14.95 10.84
CA GLU A 758 -25.05 14.50 9.60
C GLU A 758 -24.87 15.55 8.50
N SER A 759 -24.65 15.08 7.28
CA SER A 759 -24.76 15.93 6.11
C SER A 759 -26.22 16.40 5.95
N LYS A 760 -26.38 17.70 5.73
CA LYS A 760 -27.68 18.37 5.61
C LYS A 760 -27.95 18.72 4.17
N VAL A 761 -29.10 18.32 3.64
CA VAL A 761 -29.60 18.83 2.35
C VAL A 761 -29.94 20.31 2.53
N ILE A 762 -29.23 21.17 1.80
CA ILE A 762 -29.46 22.62 1.82
C ILE A 762 -30.24 23.11 0.60
N PHE A 763 -30.26 22.33 -0.48
CA PHE A 763 -31.08 22.57 -1.66
C PHE A 763 -31.38 21.24 -2.34
N GLU A 764 -32.63 21.04 -2.75
CA GLU A 764 -33.04 19.89 -3.54
C GLU A 764 -34.25 20.29 -4.39
N ASP A 765 -34.20 19.98 -5.68
CA ASP A 765 -35.27 20.25 -6.63
C ASP A 765 -35.47 19.02 -7.52
N HIS A 766 -36.65 18.41 -7.41
CA HIS A 766 -37.12 17.31 -8.27
C HIS A 766 -38.00 17.83 -9.40
N PHE A 767 -38.03 19.15 -9.62
CA PHE A 767 -38.80 19.82 -10.66
C PHE A 767 -40.27 19.39 -10.66
N GLU A 768 -40.85 19.28 -9.47
CA GLU A 768 -42.26 18.94 -9.27
C GLU A 768 -43.15 20.15 -9.61
N GLY A 769 -44.04 20.00 -10.59
CA GLY A 769 -44.97 21.06 -11.00
C GLY A 769 -45.10 21.21 -12.52
N GLU A 770 -45.68 22.33 -12.95
CA GLU A 770 -45.87 22.66 -14.38
C GLU A 770 -44.88 23.72 -14.90
N GLU A 771 -44.16 24.41 -14.01
CA GLU A 771 -43.23 25.51 -14.32
C GLU A 771 -41.97 25.45 -13.45
N LEU A 772 -40.90 26.13 -13.86
CA LEU A 772 -39.65 26.22 -13.11
C LEU A 772 -39.86 26.99 -11.79
N ASN A 773 -39.36 26.45 -10.68
CA ASN A 773 -39.47 27.13 -9.39
C ASN A 773 -38.57 28.38 -9.34
N MET A 774 -39.20 29.55 -9.51
CA MET A 774 -38.50 30.84 -9.52
C MET A 774 -38.01 31.29 -8.14
N GLU A 775 -38.32 30.59 -7.04
CA GLU A 775 -37.64 30.80 -5.75
C GLU A 775 -36.22 30.23 -5.77
N ASN A 776 -35.98 29.20 -6.59
CA ASN A 776 -34.71 28.48 -6.68
C ASN A 776 -33.87 28.93 -7.90
N TRP A 777 -34.53 29.22 -9.03
CA TRP A 777 -33.86 29.37 -10.33
C TRP A 777 -34.12 30.71 -11.02
N ASN A 778 -33.14 31.17 -11.79
CA ASN A 778 -33.23 32.29 -12.73
C ASN A 778 -33.10 31.79 -14.18
N TYR A 779 -33.75 32.47 -15.12
CA TYR A 779 -33.45 32.32 -16.55
C TYR A 779 -32.31 33.25 -16.95
N GLU A 780 -31.40 32.76 -17.79
CA GLU A 780 -30.34 33.56 -18.39
C GLU A 780 -30.57 33.64 -19.91
N GLU A 781 -30.97 34.82 -20.38
CA GLU A 781 -31.47 35.03 -21.74
C GLU A 781 -30.50 35.86 -22.60
N GLY A 782 -30.47 35.57 -23.90
CA GLY A 782 -29.66 36.26 -24.91
C GLY A 782 -28.53 35.43 -25.52
N ASP A 783 -27.73 36.08 -26.34
CA ASP A 783 -26.56 35.53 -27.05
C ASP A 783 -25.23 36.04 -26.45
N GLY A 784 -25.30 36.59 -25.24
CA GLY A 784 -24.18 37.21 -24.52
C GLY A 784 -23.83 38.63 -24.99
N CYS A 785 -24.41 39.15 -26.07
CA CYS A 785 -24.10 40.50 -26.55
C CYS A 785 -24.76 41.62 -25.71
N PRO A 786 -24.15 42.82 -25.61
CA PRO A 786 -22.87 43.21 -26.23
C PRO A 786 -21.63 42.85 -25.39
N ASN A 787 -21.80 42.31 -24.18
CA ASN A 787 -20.73 42.20 -23.18
C ASN A 787 -19.81 41.00 -23.43
N LEU A 788 -20.38 39.87 -23.84
CA LEU A 788 -19.70 38.60 -24.06
C LEU A 788 -20.40 37.83 -25.19
N CYS A 789 -20.44 38.41 -26.39
CA CYS A 789 -21.09 37.80 -27.56
C CYS A 789 -20.62 36.35 -27.78
N GLY A 790 -21.56 35.42 -28.00
CA GLY A 790 -21.28 34.00 -28.12
C GLY A 790 -20.82 33.35 -26.81
N TRP A 791 -21.17 33.97 -25.67
CA TRP A 791 -20.90 33.51 -24.31
C TRP A 791 -19.42 33.17 -24.01
N GLY A 792 -18.49 33.80 -24.73
CA GLY A 792 -17.04 33.64 -24.53
C GLY A 792 -16.43 32.49 -25.33
N ASN A 793 -17.25 31.59 -25.87
CA ASN A 793 -16.80 30.41 -26.62
C ASN A 793 -17.29 30.38 -28.07
N ASN A 794 -17.79 31.50 -28.62
CA ASN A 794 -18.38 31.59 -29.95
C ASN A 794 -19.58 30.64 -30.17
N GLU A 795 -20.37 30.44 -29.12
CA GLU A 795 -21.60 29.65 -29.16
C GLU A 795 -22.60 30.23 -30.16
N ARG A 796 -23.41 29.36 -30.80
CA ARG A 796 -24.28 29.74 -31.93
C ARG A 796 -25.73 30.00 -31.56
N GLN A 797 -26.14 29.60 -30.38
CA GLN A 797 -27.51 29.75 -29.89
C GLN A 797 -27.73 31.07 -29.14
N GLY A 798 -28.96 31.57 -29.19
CA GLY A 798 -29.46 32.45 -28.14
C GLY A 798 -30.20 31.64 -27.09
N TYR A 799 -29.99 31.94 -25.81
CA TYR A 799 -30.73 31.35 -24.71
C TYR A 799 -32.04 32.09 -24.47
N TYR A 800 -33.15 31.37 -24.35
CA TYR A 800 -34.46 31.96 -24.06
C TYR A 800 -35.32 31.02 -23.19
N ARG A 801 -36.17 31.61 -22.35
CA ARG A 801 -36.98 30.85 -21.38
C ARG A 801 -37.93 29.84 -22.01
N GLU A 802 -38.42 30.08 -23.23
CA GLU A 802 -39.34 29.15 -23.93
C GLU A 802 -38.70 27.79 -24.26
N PHE A 803 -37.37 27.68 -24.16
CA PHE A 803 -36.61 26.45 -24.37
C PHE A 803 -36.26 25.73 -23.06
N VAL A 804 -36.83 26.17 -21.94
CA VAL A 804 -36.72 25.54 -20.64
C VAL A 804 -38.13 25.19 -20.16
N LYS A 805 -38.38 23.90 -19.94
CA LYS A 805 -39.69 23.40 -19.52
C LYS A 805 -39.56 22.48 -18.31
N VAL A 806 -40.56 22.49 -17.44
CA VAL A 806 -40.76 21.45 -16.43
C VAL A 806 -41.90 20.54 -16.88
N GLU A 807 -41.66 19.23 -16.96
CA GLU A 807 -42.64 18.23 -17.38
C GLU A 807 -42.37 16.88 -16.71
N ASP A 808 -43.41 16.26 -16.15
CA ASP A 808 -43.35 14.93 -15.53
C ASP A 808 -42.21 14.77 -14.50
N GLY A 809 -42.05 15.78 -13.63
CA GLY A 809 -41.03 15.81 -12.57
C GLY A 809 -39.61 15.95 -13.12
N LYS A 810 -39.43 16.61 -14.28
CA LYS A 810 -38.11 16.81 -14.89
C LYS A 810 -37.98 18.21 -15.46
N LEU A 811 -36.78 18.73 -15.39
CA LEU A 811 -36.35 19.89 -16.17
C LEU A 811 -35.90 19.44 -17.55
N ILE A 812 -36.41 20.09 -18.59
CA ILE A 812 -36.05 19.85 -19.99
C ILE A 812 -35.48 21.15 -20.55
N ILE A 813 -34.19 21.13 -20.89
CA ILE A 813 -33.53 22.20 -21.65
C ILE A 813 -33.41 21.74 -23.09
N LYS A 814 -34.07 22.45 -24.00
CA LYS A 814 -34.24 22.02 -25.39
C LYS A 814 -33.45 22.89 -26.35
N ALA A 815 -32.59 22.27 -27.15
CA ALA A 815 -31.95 22.94 -28.28
C ALA A 815 -32.75 22.71 -29.56
N VAL A 816 -32.98 23.78 -30.32
CA VAL A 816 -33.66 23.75 -31.61
C VAL A 816 -32.93 24.59 -32.65
N LYS A 817 -33.16 24.26 -33.91
CA LYS A 817 -32.77 25.10 -35.05
C LYS A 817 -34.03 25.62 -35.75
N GLU A 818 -34.11 26.94 -35.91
CA GLU A 818 -35.17 27.59 -36.70
C GLU A 818 -34.55 28.48 -37.77
N GLY A 819 -34.71 28.09 -39.04
CA GLY A 819 -34.01 28.73 -40.15
C GLY A 819 -32.49 28.57 -40.00
N ASP A 820 -31.77 29.69 -39.97
CA ASP A 820 -30.31 29.74 -39.82
C ASP A 820 -29.84 30.05 -38.38
N LYS A 821 -30.78 30.04 -37.41
CA LYS A 821 -30.49 30.36 -36.00
C LYS A 821 -30.71 29.15 -35.10
N TYR A 822 -29.93 29.10 -34.04
CA TYR A 822 -30.09 28.11 -32.97
C TYR A 822 -30.65 28.78 -31.73
N PHE A 823 -31.44 28.02 -30.98
CA PHE A 823 -32.03 28.46 -29.74
C PHE A 823 -31.92 27.36 -28.70
N SER A 824 -31.75 27.74 -27.43
CA SER A 824 -31.66 26.80 -26.31
C SER A 824 -32.05 27.47 -25.00
N GLY A 825 -31.87 26.78 -23.87
CA GLY A 825 -32.09 27.31 -22.52
C GLY A 825 -30.83 27.32 -21.64
N LYS A 826 -30.79 28.27 -20.70
CA LYS A 826 -29.81 28.38 -19.63
C LYS A 826 -30.50 28.90 -18.36
N ILE A 827 -30.22 28.25 -17.23
CA ILE A 827 -30.72 28.67 -15.92
C ILE A 827 -29.59 28.66 -14.88
N ASN A 828 -29.76 29.43 -13.79
CA ASN A 828 -28.81 29.47 -12.69
C ASN A 828 -29.49 29.71 -11.33
N THR A 829 -28.75 29.52 -10.23
CA THR A 829 -29.24 29.75 -8.85
C THR A 829 -28.68 31.02 -8.20
N LYS A 830 -28.07 31.93 -8.97
CA LYS A 830 -27.44 33.16 -8.46
C LYS A 830 -28.41 33.98 -7.60
N ASP A 831 -27.92 34.51 -6.47
CA ASP A 831 -28.69 35.25 -5.46
C ASP A 831 -29.84 34.47 -4.79
N LYS A 832 -29.95 33.15 -5.03
CA LYS A 832 -31.02 32.28 -4.49
C LYS A 832 -30.46 31.12 -3.69
N VAL A 833 -29.69 30.27 -4.35
CA VAL A 833 -28.99 29.14 -3.73
C VAL A 833 -27.51 29.31 -4.00
N GLU A 834 -26.80 29.68 -2.94
CA GLU A 834 -25.36 29.88 -2.93
C GLU A 834 -24.79 29.18 -1.71
N PHE A 835 -23.71 28.45 -1.89
CA PHE A 835 -23.11 27.66 -0.82
C PHE A 835 -21.61 27.60 -0.97
N LYS A 836 -20.94 27.36 0.16
CA LYS A 836 -19.52 27.08 0.23
C LYS A 836 -19.31 25.71 0.85
N TYR A 837 -18.60 24.86 0.12
CA TYR A 837 -18.34 23.44 0.43
C TYR A 837 -19.61 22.58 0.50
N GLY A 838 -19.42 21.27 0.44
CA GLY A 838 -20.49 20.27 0.40
C GLY A 838 -20.45 19.44 -0.88
N SER A 839 -21.54 18.74 -1.16
CA SER A 839 -21.70 17.92 -2.36
C SER A 839 -22.83 18.41 -3.25
N VAL A 840 -22.61 18.43 -4.57
CA VAL A 840 -23.63 18.68 -5.59
C VAL A 840 -23.86 17.39 -6.34
N GLU A 841 -25.10 16.94 -6.44
CA GLU A 841 -25.52 15.76 -7.18
C GLU A 841 -26.61 16.14 -8.17
N VAL A 842 -26.42 15.78 -9.44
CA VAL A 842 -27.36 16.03 -10.52
C VAL A 842 -27.59 14.75 -11.30
N ARG A 843 -28.83 14.26 -11.32
CA ARG A 843 -29.20 13.12 -12.15
C ARG A 843 -29.76 13.62 -13.47
N ALA A 844 -29.09 13.31 -14.57
CA ALA A 844 -29.48 13.84 -15.88
C ALA A 844 -29.23 12.85 -17.03
N LYS A 845 -30.03 12.97 -18.08
CA LYS A 845 -29.86 12.28 -19.37
C LYS A 845 -29.35 13.27 -20.40
N LEU A 846 -28.19 12.94 -20.97
CA LEU A 846 -27.48 13.79 -21.93
C LEU A 846 -28.01 13.59 -23.36
N PRO A 847 -28.11 14.65 -24.18
CA PRO A 847 -28.37 14.52 -25.60
C PRO A 847 -27.11 14.07 -26.36
N ASP A 848 -27.30 13.24 -27.40
CA ASP A 848 -26.28 12.90 -28.39
C ASP A 848 -26.36 13.80 -29.63
N GLY A 849 -25.21 14.03 -30.28
CA GLY A 849 -25.14 14.66 -31.59
C GLY A 849 -24.01 15.69 -31.73
N HIS A 850 -23.39 15.70 -32.91
CA HIS A 850 -22.22 16.52 -33.17
C HIS A 850 -22.55 18.01 -33.12
N GLY A 851 -21.86 18.76 -32.25
CA GLY A 851 -22.07 20.19 -32.03
C GLY A 851 -22.99 20.54 -30.85
N LEU A 852 -23.41 19.56 -30.03
CA LEU A 852 -24.08 19.83 -28.74
C LEU A 852 -23.09 19.84 -27.58
N TRP A 853 -23.39 20.67 -26.58
CA TRP A 853 -22.62 20.78 -25.35
C TRP A 853 -23.53 21.05 -24.15
N PRO A 854 -24.16 20.01 -23.56
CA PRO A 854 -24.78 20.11 -22.23
C PRO A 854 -23.70 20.35 -21.16
N ALA A 855 -24.01 21.23 -20.21
CA ALA A 855 -23.11 21.54 -19.10
C ALA A 855 -23.86 21.67 -17.76
N ILE A 856 -23.22 21.16 -16.70
CA ILE A 856 -23.54 21.37 -15.29
C ILE A 856 -22.29 21.97 -14.66
N TRP A 857 -22.38 23.20 -14.17
CA TRP A 857 -21.21 23.94 -13.72
C TRP A 857 -21.56 24.97 -12.67
N MET A 858 -20.55 25.49 -11.98
CA MET A 858 -20.69 26.46 -10.91
C MET A 858 -19.77 27.65 -11.13
N LEU A 859 -20.24 28.83 -10.72
CA LEU A 859 -19.46 30.07 -10.80
C LEU A 859 -19.45 30.78 -9.45
N GLY A 860 -18.33 31.44 -9.14
CA GLY A 860 -18.19 32.25 -7.94
C GLY A 860 -19.25 33.35 -7.83
N ASN A 861 -19.89 33.47 -6.67
CA ASN A 861 -20.93 34.51 -6.48
C ASN A 861 -20.37 35.94 -6.52
N ASN A 862 -19.06 36.10 -6.33
CA ASN A 862 -18.30 37.34 -6.44
C ASN A 862 -17.89 37.68 -7.89
N ILE A 863 -18.40 36.99 -8.92
CA ILE A 863 -18.07 37.23 -10.33
C ILE A 863 -18.20 38.70 -10.75
N ASP A 864 -19.18 39.43 -10.23
CA ASP A 864 -19.38 40.84 -10.56
C ASP A 864 -18.34 41.77 -9.90
N GLU A 865 -17.62 41.29 -8.88
CA GLU A 865 -16.60 42.03 -8.16
C GLU A 865 -15.20 41.81 -8.74
N VAL A 866 -14.86 40.55 -9.05
CA VAL A 866 -13.49 40.17 -9.46
C VAL A 866 -13.37 39.75 -10.93
N GLY A 867 -14.49 39.41 -11.58
CA GLY A 867 -14.52 38.90 -12.95
C GLY A 867 -13.98 37.48 -13.10
N TRP A 868 -14.18 36.91 -14.29
CA TRP A 868 -13.63 35.61 -14.66
C TRP A 868 -12.18 35.76 -15.18
N PRO A 869 -11.24 34.84 -14.87
CA PRO A 869 -11.41 33.61 -14.08
C PRO A 869 -11.19 33.77 -12.57
N ALA A 870 -11.02 35.00 -12.05
CA ALA A 870 -10.68 35.24 -10.64
C ALA A 870 -11.77 34.83 -9.64
N SER A 871 -13.03 34.80 -10.06
CA SER A 871 -14.13 34.25 -9.27
C SER A 871 -14.11 32.72 -9.15
N GLY A 872 -13.27 32.04 -9.93
CA GLY A 872 -13.30 30.60 -10.12
C GLY A 872 -14.51 30.11 -10.92
N GLU A 873 -14.32 28.98 -11.60
CA GLU A 873 -15.36 28.19 -12.28
C GLU A 873 -15.10 26.69 -12.02
N ILE A 874 -16.16 25.93 -11.80
CA ILE A 874 -16.11 24.49 -11.56
C ILE A 874 -17.08 23.79 -12.51
N ASP A 875 -16.54 23.06 -13.48
CA ASP A 875 -17.31 22.30 -14.46
C ASP A 875 -17.51 20.87 -13.98
N ILE A 876 -18.65 20.65 -13.31
CA ILE A 876 -19.04 19.35 -12.76
C ILE A 876 -19.25 18.33 -13.87
N MET A 877 -19.82 18.77 -14.99
CA MET A 877 -20.02 17.93 -16.16
C MET A 877 -20.05 18.79 -17.41
N GLU A 878 -19.18 18.46 -18.35
CA GLU A 878 -19.30 18.89 -19.74
C GLU A 878 -19.23 17.67 -20.65
N TYR A 879 -20.19 17.54 -21.55
CA TYR A 879 -20.18 16.53 -22.60
C TYR A 879 -20.21 17.24 -23.94
N VAL A 880 -19.30 16.88 -24.84
CA VAL A 880 -19.23 17.51 -26.15
C VAL A 880 -19.47 16.48 -27.24
N GLY A 881 -20.52 16.67 -28.05
CA GLY A 881 -20.91 15.70 -29.07
C GLY A 881 -19.89 15.47 -30.20
N ARG A 882 -18.84 16.29 -30.31
CA ARG A 882 -17.68 16.06 -31.21
C ARG A 882 -16.73 14.96 -30.70
N GLN A 883 -16.80 14.65 -29.41
CA GLN A 883 -16.07 13.59 -28.72
C GLN A 883 -17.09 12.67 -28.03
N PRO A 884 -17.78 11.81 -28.79
CA PRO A 884 -18.79 10.93 -28.22
C PRO A 884 -18.20 10.05 -27.11
N ASP A 885 -19.06 9.68 -26.16
CA ASP A 885 -18.70 8.86 -24.99
C ASP A 885 -17.55 9.41 -24.14
N THR A 886 -17.30 10.72 -24.14
CA THR A 886 -16.26 11.34 -23.31
C THR A 886 -16.85 12.44 -22.44
N LEU A 887 -16.65 12.33 -21.12
CA LEU A 887 -16.95 13.40 -20.17
C LEU A 887 -15.72 14.27 -19.97
N HIS A 888 -15.92 15.57 -19.75
CA HIS A 888 -14.91 16.49 -19.28
C HIS A 888 -15.30 17.07 -17.91
N ASN A 889 -14.34 17.05 -16.98
CA ASN A 889 -14.36 17.82 -15.74
C ASN A 889 -13.27 18.89 -15.86
N ALA A 890 -13.61 20.16 -15.59
CA ALA A 890 -12.68 21.27 -15.70
C ALA A 890 -12.79 22.22 -14.50
N LEU A 891 -11.67 22.86 -14.16
CA LEU A 891 -11.63 23.91 -13.16
C LEU A 891 -10.83 25.10 -13.69
N HIS A 892 -11.44 26.28 -13.66
CA HIS A 892 -10.79 27.49 -14.12
C HIS A 892 -10.37 28.38 -12.96
N THR A 893 -9.09 28.76 -13.00
CA THR A 893 -8.41 29.59 -12.01
C THR A 893 -7.64 30.70 -12.74
N PRO A 894 -7.23 31.77 -12.05
CA PRO A 894 -6.27 32.72 -12.60
C PRO A 894 -5.01 32.07 -13.15
N ALA A 895 -4.46 31.07 -12.46
CA ALA A 895 -3.26 30.36 -12.89
C ALA A 895 -3.49 29.42 -14.08
N SER A 896 -4.72 28.93 -14.29
CA SER A 896 -5.06 27.95 -15.33
C SER A 896 -6.48 28.17 -15.87
N HIS A 897 -6.57 28.75 -17.06
CA HIS A 897 -7.83 29.03 -17.78
C HIS A 897 -7.60 28.95 -19.30
N GLY A 898 -8.61 28.50 -20.07
CA GLY A 898 -8.54 28.49 -21.54
C GLY A 898 -7.65 27.39 -22.15
N GLU A 899 -7.67 26.19 -21.56
CA GLU A 899 -6.95 24.94 -21.91
C GLU A 899 -5.50 24.82 -21.37
N THR A 900 -5.27 23.94 -20.37
CA THR A 900 -4.36 22.77 -20.46
C THR A 900 -4.03 22.06 -19.13
N GLU A 901 -4.19 22.64 -17.93
CA GLU A 901 -3.65 22.00 -16.71
C GLU A 901 -4.69 21.38 -15.75
N ASN A 902 -5.91 21.91 -15.64
CA ASN A 902 -6.90 21.48 -14.64
C ASN A 902 -8.13 20.80 -15.26
N ILE A 903 -7.92 19.93 -16.25
CA ILE A 903 -8.99 19.24 -16.98
C ILE A 903 -8.74 17.74 -16.96
N LYS A 904 -9.80 16.96 -16.71
CA LYS A 904 -9.81 15.51 -16.86
C LYS A 904 -10.88 15.10 -17.87
N SER A 905 -10.45 14.37 -18.89
CA SER A 905 -11.35 13.71 -19.84
C SER A 905 -11.46 12.23 -19.48
N THR A 906 -12.69 11.74 -19.33
CA THR A 906 -12.98 10.36 -18.91
C THR A 906 -13.87 9.69 -19.95
N PRO A 907 -13.41 8.62 -20.63
CA PRO A 907 -14.26 7.83 -21.50
C PRO A 907 -15.34 7.09 -20.71
N VAL A 908 -16.61 7.29 -21.10
CA VAL A 908 -17.79 6.68 -20.49
C VAL A 908 -18.68 6.16 -21.63
N PRO A 909 -18.47 4.91 -22.09
CA PRO A 909 -19.26 4.32 -23.17
C PRO A 909 -20.76 4.34 -22.86
N GLY A 910 -21.57 4.86 -23.78
CA GLY A 910 -23.02 4.86 -23.63
C GLY A 910 -23.56 5.90 -22.64
N ILE A 911 -22.78 6.92 -22.28
CA ILE A 911 -23.17 7.97 -21.31
C ILE A 911 -24.48 8.70 -21.66
N THR A 912 -24.88 8.68 -22.93
CA THR A 912 -26.12 9.31 -23.43
C THR A 912 -27.32 8.35 -23.50
N GLU A 913 -27.13 7.05 -23.27
CA GLU A 913 -28.18 6.03 -23.44
C GLU A 913 -29.26 6.12 -22.34
N ASP A 914 -28.84 6.35 -21.10
CA ASP A 914 -29.71 6.46 -19.92
C ASP A 914 -29.29 7.61 -18.99
N PHE A 915 -30.08 7.87 -17.96
CA PHE A 915 -29.75 8.83 -16.90
C PHE A 915 -28.48 8.42 -16.16
N GLN A 916 -27.62 9.41 -15.94
CA GLN A 916 -26.41 9.30 -15.15
C GLN A 916 -26.52 10.20 -13.92
N VAL A 917 -25.80 9.86 -12.85
CA VAL A 917 -25.66 10.72 -11.67
C VAL A 917 -24.28 11.37 -11.72
N PHE A 918 -24.25 12.69 -11.89
CA PHE A 918 -23.04 13.51 -11.82
C PHE A 918 -22.93 14.09 -10.41
N ARG A 919 -21.82 13.82 -9.73
CA ARG A 919 -21.62 14.29 -8.35
C ARG A 919 -20.28 15.01 -8.22
N MET A 920 -20.25 16.08 -7.44
CA MET A 920 -19.04 16.80 -7.05
C MET A 920 -19.02 16.93 -5.53
N ASP A 921 -17.94 16.49 -4.88
CA ASP A 921 -17.66 16.73 -3.47
C ASP A 921 -16.60 17.84 -3.36
N TRP A 922 -16.91 18.93 -2.65
CA TRP A 922 -16.08 20.13 -2.56
C TRP A 922 -15.78 20.47 -1.10
N SER A 923 -14.50 20.55 -0.75
CA SER A 923 -14.00 20.94 0.57
C SER A 923 -13.01 22.10 0.46
N GLU A 924 -12.44 22.49 1.60
CA GLU A 924 -11.32 23.45 1.63
C GLU A 924 -10.05 22.88 0.96
N ASP A 925 -9.95 21.55 0.90
CA ASP A 925 -8.72 20.87 0.50
C ASP A 925 -8.76 20.30 -0.91
N ALA A 926 -9.92 19.89 -1.41
CA ALA A 926 -10.04 19.25 -2.72
C ALA A 926 -11.44 19.44 -3.32
N ILE A 927 -11.52 19.29 -4.64
CA ILE A 927 -12.78 19.10 -5.37
C ILE A 927 -12.69 17.76 -6.07
N GLU A 928 -13.62 16.85 -5.79
CA GLU A 928 -13.68 15.50 -6.33
C GLU A 928 -14.94 15.33 -7.17
N PHE A 929 -14.82 14.66 -8.32
CA PHE A 929 -15.90 14.47 -9.29
C PHE A 929 -16.20 12.99 -9.45
N PHE A 930 -17.47 12.66 -9.62
CA PHE A 930 -17.96 11.29 -9.74
C PHE A 930 -19.05 11.16 -10.80
N ILE A 931 -19.12 9.99 -11.41
CA ILE A 931 -20.24 9.55 -12.26
C ILE A 931 -20.74 8.22 -11.70
N ASN A 932 -22.02 8.13 -11.34
CA ASN A 932 -22.62 6.91 -10.78
C ASN A 932 -21.79 6.30 -9.62
N ASP A 933 -21.37 7.14 -8.68
CA ASP A 933 -20.49 6.81 -7.55
C ASP A 933 -19.03 6.44 -7.91
N GLU A 934 -18.64 6.40 -9.19
CA GLU A 934 -17.25 6.19 -9.62
C GLU A 934 -16.51 7.53 -9.72
N LYS A 935 -15.41 7.69 -8.96
CA LYS A 935 -14.60 8.91 -8.97
C LYS A 935 -13.86 9.07 -10.29
N THR A 936 -14.04 10.21 -10.96
CA THR A 936 -13.41 10.50 -12.26
C THR A 936 -12.22 11.45 -12.14
N TYR A 937 -12.25 12.38 -11.20
CA TYR A 937 -11.22 13.41 -11.05
C TYR A 937 -11.12 13.92 -9.60
N THR A 938 -9.92 14.24 -9.14
CA THR A 938 -9.66 14.96 -7.88
C THR A 938 -8.77 16.14 -8.22
N PHE A 939 -9.19 17.35 -7.84
CA PHE A 939 -8.43 18.58 -7.95
C PHE A 939 -8.01 19.07 -6.55
N SER A 940 -6.71 19.01 -6.26
CA SER A 940 -6.11 19.48 -5.00
C SER A 940 -4.69 19.98 -5.28
N PRO A 941 -4.50 21.26 -5.62
CA PRO A 941 -3.17 21.81 -5.88
C PRO A 941 -2.32 21.82 -4.60
N GLU A 942 -1.00 21.63 -4.75
CA GLU A 942 -0.06 21.67 -3.62
C GLU A 942 -0.06 23.04 -2.90
N VAL A 943 -0.15 24.12 -3.69
CA VAL A 943 -0.30 25.49 -3.19
C VAL A 943 -1.75 25.91 -3.39
N LYS A 944 -2.42 26.30 -2.30
CA LYS A 944 -3.79 26.82 -2.31
C LYS A 944 -3.77 28.30 -1.97
N ASN A 945 -4.02 29.14 -2.97
CA ASN A 945 -4.19 30.60 -2.82
C ASN A 945 -5.21 31.09 -3.88
N ASP A 946 -5.48 32.40 -3.92
CA ASP A 946 -6.48 32.96 -4.84
C ASP A 946 -6.14 32.77 -6.33
N GLU A 947 -4.87 32.49 -6.69
CA GLU A 947 -4.46 32.22 -8.06
C GLU A 947 -4.68 30.76 -8.48
N THR A 948 -4.47 29.81 -7.55
CA THR A 948 -4.46 28.37 -7.83
C THR A 948 -5.67 27.62 -7.27
N TYR A 949 -6.38 28.19 -6.31
CA TYR A 949 -7.55 27.62 -5.64
C TYR A 949 -8.53 28.72 -5.17
N PRO A 950 -9.16 29.49 -6.08
CA PRO A 950 -10.13 30.54 -5.76
C PRO A 950 -11.48 30.00 -5.21
N TYR A 951 -11.55 28.77 -4.73
CA TYR A 951 -12.79 28.07 -4.35
C TYR A 951 -13.08 28.15 -2.85
N ASN A 952 -12.77 29.29 -2.22
CA ASN A 952 -12.88 29.50 -0.77
C ASN A 952 -14.03 30.46 -0.36
N HIS A 953 -14.94 30.77 -1.28
CA HIS A 953 -16.13 31.60 -1.10
C HIS A 953 -17.37 30.89 -1.69
N PRO A 954 -18.60 31.43 -1.55
CA PRO A 954 -19.79 30.78 -2.11
C PRO A 954 -19.84 30.78 -3.64
N PHE A 955 -20.46 29.73 -4.18
CA PHE A 955 -20.70 29.52 -5.61
C PHE A 955 -22.20 29.28 -5.86
N TYR A 956 -22.66 29.54 -7.08
CA TYR A 956 -24.00 29.21 -7.55
C TYR A 956 -23.94 28.25 -8.75
N LEU A 957 -25.00 27.48 -8.95
CA LEU A 957 -25.10 26.45 -9.98
C LEU A 957 -25.67 27.02 -11.29
N LEU A 958 -25.21 26.51 -12.43
CA LEU A 958 -25.70 26.79 -13.77
C LEU A 958 -25.97 25.49 -14.54
N LEU A 959 -27.05 25.48 -15.33
CA LEU A 959 -27.42 24.38 -16.22
C LEU A 959 -27.74 24.94 -17.61
N ASN A 960 -27.13 24.39 -18.66
CA ASN A 960 -27.41 24.79 -20.04
C ASN A 960 -27.17 23.68 -21.06
N LEU A 961 -27.71 23.89 -22.26
CA LEU A 961 -27.40 23.12 -23.45
C LEU A 961 -26.88 24.06 -24.55
N ALA A 962 -25.56 24.16 -24.69
CA ALA A 962 -24.93 24.97 -25.72
C ALA A 962 -24.90 24.26 -27.09
N VAL A 963 -24.78 25.06 -28.16
CA VAL A 963 -24.71 24.60 -29.55
C VAL A 963 -23.52 25.25 -30.27
N GLY A 964 -22.62 24.42 -30.78
CA GLY A 964 -21.42 24.85 -31.48
C GLY A 964 -20.34 25.39 -30.55
N GLY A 965 -19.66 26.46 -30.96
CA GLY A 965 -18.55 27.05 -30.21
C GLY A 965 -17.19 26.39 -30.47
N ASN A 966 -16.12 27.00 -29.94
CA ASN A 966 -14.76 26.49 -30.14
C ASN A 966 -14.58 25.14 -29.42
N PHE A 967 -15.16 25.02 -28.21
CA PHE A 967 -15.15 23.76 -27.46
C PHE A 967 -16.21 22.77 -27.94
N GLY A 968 -17.46 23.19 -28.13
CA GLY A 968 -18.53 22.30 -28.59
C GLY A 968 -18.34 21.75 -30.03
N GLY A 969 -17.50 22.44 -30.82
CA GLY A 969 -17.19 22.13 -32.20
C GLY A 969 -17.86 23.12 -33.16
N PRO A 970 -17.11 23.82 -34.04
CA PRO A 970 -17.71 24.80 -34.94
C PRO A 970 -18.62 24.17 -36.00
N ASP A 971 -18.47 22.87 -36.26
CA ASP A 971 -19.34 22.12 -37.17
C ASP A 971 -20.50 21.52 -36.37
N VAL A 972 -21.73 21.93 -36.69
CA VAL A 972 -22.97 21.44 -36.03
C VAL A 972 -23.74 20.60 -37.03
N ASP A 973 -24.16 19.39 -36.63
CA ASP A 973 -25.05 18.57 -37.44
C ASP A 973 -26.51 19.03 -37.27
N ASP A 974 -27.00 19.78 -38.24
CA ASP A 974 -28.37 20.30 -38.23
C ASP A 974 -29.46 19.22 -38.17
N SER A 975 -29.15 17.99 -38.60
CA SER A 975 -30.15 16.92 -38.70
C SER A 975 -30.56 16.34 -37.35
N ILE A 976 -29.82 16.65 -36.29
CA ILE A 976 -30.07 16.12 -34.96
C ILE A 976 -31.22 16.85 -34.24
N PHE A 977 -31.54 18.08 -34.64
CA PHE A 977 -32.49 18.92 -33.92
C PHE A 977 -33.97 18.51 -34.15
N PRO A 978 -34.82 18.59 -33.12
CA PRO A 978 -34.54 19.09 -31.78
C PRO A 978 -33.87 18.06 -30.84
N LYS A 979 -33.11 18.54 -29.85
CA LYS A 979 -32.45 17.71 -28.83
C LYS A 979 -32.71 18.26 -27.43
N GLU A 980 -32.77 17.37 -26.46
CA GLU A 980 -33.21 17.68 -25.09
C GLU A 980 -32.17 17.18 -24.09
N PHE A 981 -31.75 18.09 -23.20
CA PHE A 981 -31.01 17.80 -21.99
C PHE A 981 -32.01 17.71 -20.84
N ILE A 982 -32.14 16.52 -20.26
CA ILE A 982 -33.21 16.20 -19.32
C ILE A 982 -32.58 16.00 -17.94
N ILE A 983 -33.01 16.78 -16.95
CA ILE A 983 -32.54 16.71 -15.56
C ILE A 983 -33.70 16.21 -14.69
N ASP A 984 -33.44 15.14 -13.96
CA ASP A 984 -34.39 14.49 -13.05
C ASP A 984 -34.42 15.21 -11.71
N TYR A 985 -33.25 15.43 -11.11
CA TYR A 985 -33.13 16.23 -9.89
C TYR A 985 -31.78 16.93 -9.78
N VAL A 986 -31.75 17.95 -8.94
CA VAL A 986 -30.55 18.60 -8.42
C VAL A 986 -30.60 18.55 -6.90
N LYS A 987 -29.51 18.13 -6.27
CA LYS A 987 -29.38 18.04 -4.81
C LYS A 987 -28.05 18.61 -4.36
N VAL A 988 -28.08 19.45 -3.34
CA VAL A 988 -26.90 20.01 -2.67
C VAL A 988 -26.95 19.67 -1.20
N THR A 989 -25.89 19.05 -0.72
CA THR A 989 -25.71 18.67 0.69
C THR A 989 -24.50 19.37 1.27
N LYS A 990 -24.55 19.68 2.56
CA LYS A 990 -23.47 20.33 3.30
C LYS A 990 -23.25 19.66 4.64
#